data_AF-A0A6A3AXM9-F1
#
_entry.id   AF-A0A6A3AXM9-F1
#
_cell.length_a   1.000
_cell.length_b   1.000
_cell.length_c   1.000
_cell.angle_alpha   90.00
_cell.angle_beta   90.00
_cell.angle_gamma   90.00
#
_symmetry.space_group_name_H-M   'P 1'
#
loop_
_entity.id
_entity.type
_entity.pdbx_description
1 polymer ?
#
loop_
_entity_poly.entity_id
_entity_poly.type
_entity_poly.pdbx_seq_one_letter_code
_entity_poly.pdbx_strand_id
1 'polypeptide(L)'
;MLAMKRDSNVPKAMTISPSLFVMLLWALSTAPVGDAIWLNLPKTGTKCVSEEIHSNVVVLADYVVVSVDDGQTAPVAVKVTSPYGNDLHHRENVTYGRFAFTTEEAGNYLACFWSDNHSSATGEIVVNIDWKTGIAAKDWESVARKEKLEGVELELRKLEGAVEAIHENLLYLKSREVEMRSMSETTNARVAWFSIMSLGTCIVVSGLQVWLSATIPINGSSVSRSHRASTAPPNLSFSASALFGDKVDFTTVPGSHQTKRTPFTISPKAVSDSRNSQTCLEPDTSRSVLGIILGGGAGTRLYPLTKKRAKPAVPLGANYRLIDIPVSNCLNSNISKIYVLTQFNSASLNRHLSRAYSSNMGGYKNEGFVEVLAAQQSPENPNWFQGTADAVRQYLWLFEEHNILEFLVLAGDHLYRMDYERFILAHRERNADITVAAFPMDEKRATAFGLMKIDEDGRIIEFSEKPKGDQLKAMQVDTTILGLDDKKAKEMPFIASMGIYVVSKNVMLDLLSNKFPGANDFGSEVIPGATSIGMRVQAYLYEGYWEDIGTIEAFYNANLGITKKPVPDFSFYDRSSPIYTQPRYLPPSKMLDADVTDSVIGEGCVIKNCRIRHSVVGLRSCISEGAIIEDTLLMGADYYETEADRKFLAEKGSVPIGIGKNSHIKRAIIDKNARIGDDVKIINSDNVQEAAKETDGYFIKSGFGHLGFFQIRPEQMSYAYLFKYIIIGDTGVGKSCLLLQFTDKRFQTVHDLTIGVEFGARMITIENKPIKLQIWDTAGQESFRSITRSYYRGAAGALLVYDITRRETFNHLGSWLEEARLHANANMTVMLIGNKCDLAHRRAVSTEEGGQFAREHGLIFMEASAKTAQNVEEAFLSTASKIDKKIRDGFIDISNESYGIKIGQVNQASAYGGRDGPASQQRGCCS
;
A
#
# COMPACT_ATOMS: atom_id res chain seq x y z
N MET A 1 -23.83 3.49 -60.19
CA MET A 1 -23.55 4.25 -61.42
C MET A 1 -22.10 4.71 -61.34
N LEU A 2 -21.16 4.09 -62.09
CA LEU A 2 -19.69 4.34 -62.12
C LEU A 2 -18.97 4.10 -60.75
N ALA A 3 -17.96 3.23 -60.54
CA ALA A 3 -16.81 2.73 -61.32
C ALA A 3 -15.75 3.82 -61.63
N MET A 4 -14.42 3.66 -61.51
CA MET A 4 -13.51 2.49 -61.33
C MET A 4 -12.21 2.99 -60.58
N LYS A 5 -11.10 2.28 -60.26
CA LYS A 5 -10.49 0.95 -60.52
C LYS A 5 -9.51 0.58 -59.34
N ARG A 6 -8.71 -0.50 -59.46
CA ARG A 6 -7.46 -0.78 -58.70
C ARG A 6 -6.22 -0.36 -59.51
N ASP A 7 -5.03 -0.28 -58.89
CA ASP A 7 -3.90 -1.19 -59.18
C ASP A 7 -2.72 -1.03 -58.19
N SER A 8 -1.69 -1.88 -58.34
CA SER A 8 -0.65 -2.20 -57.35
C SER A 8 0.77 -2.00 -57.87
N ASN A 9 1.75 -1.71 -57.00
CA ASN A 9 3.15 -2.07 -57.24
C ASN A 9 3.98 -2.16 -55.94
N VAL A 10 5.04 -2.97 -55.96
CA VAL A 10 5.95 -3.22 -54.83
C VAL A 10 7.41 -3.10 -55.29
N PRO A 11 8.25 -2.25 -54.68
CA PRO A 11 9.70 -2.30 -54.85
C PRO A 11 10.31 -3.44 -54.04
N LYS A 12 11.33 -4.11 -54.58
CA LYS A 12 11.98 -5.27 -53.96
C LYS A 12 12.92 -4.84 -52.82
N ALA A 13 12.98 -5.64 -51.76
CA ALA A 13 13.98 -5.47 -50.70
C ALA A 13 15.40 -5.73 -51.23
N MET A 14 16.36 -4.91 -50.81
CA MET A 14 17.78 -5.01 -51.17
C MET A 14 18.54 -5.76 -50.06
N THR A 15 19.03 -6.96 -50.35
CA THR A 15 19.69 -7.83 -49.37
C THR A 15 21.14 -7.40 -49.12
N ILE A 16 21.41 -6.80 -47.96
CA ILE A 16 22.75 -6.56 -47.43
C ILE A 16 23.34 -7.90 -46.92
N SER A 17 24.64 -8.14 -47.12
CA SER A 17 25.26 -9.40 -46.70
C SER A 17 25.49 -9.47 -45.17
N PRO A 18 25.40 -10.66 -44.55
CA PRO A 18 25.62 -10.80 -43.09
C PRO A 18 27.00 -10.35 -42.63
N SER A 19 28.03 -10.54 -43.46
CA SER A 19 29.42 -10.18 -43.15
C SER A 19 29.63 -8.67 -42.98
N LEU A 20 28.90 -7.83 -43.73
CA LEU A 20 28.99 -6.38 -43.58
C LEU A 20 28.35 -5.91 -42.26
N PHE A 21 27.24 -6.53 -41.87
CA PHE A 21 26.53 -6.22 -40.62
C PHE A 21 27.33 -6.65 -39.37
N VAL A 22 28.03 -7.79 -39.44
CA VAL A 22 28.92 -8.25 -38.36
C VAL A 22 30.13 -7.34 -38.17
N MET A 23 30.75 -6.83 -39.24
CA MET A 23 31.83 -5.83 -39.12
C MET A 23 31.35 -4.54 -38.43
N LEU A 24 30.17 -4.04 -38.80
CA LEU A 24 29.59 -2.83 -38.21
C LEU A 24 29.29 -3.01 -36.70
N LEU A 25 28.79 -4.18 -36.31
CA LEU A 25 28.54 -4.53 -34.90
C LEU A 25 29.83 -4.68 -34.08
N TRP A 26 30.92 -5.17 -34.67
CA TRP A 26 32.20 -5.29 -33.96
C TRP A 26 32.80 -3.91 -33.66
N ALA A 27 32.77 -2.99 -34.63
CA ALA A 27 33.24 -1.61 -34.44
C ALA A 27 32.47 -0.83 -33.36
N LEU A 28 31.19 -1.17 -33.13
CA LEU A 28 30.36 -0.58 -32.07
C LEU A 28 30.64 -1.15 -30.67
N SER A 29 31.46 -2.20 -30.54
CA SER A 29 31.64 -2.94 -29.28
C SER A 29 32.85 -2.50 -28.42
N THR A 30 33.73 -1.66 -28.97
CA THR A 30 34.99 -1.23 -28.31
C THR A 30 35.01 0.25 -27.92
N ALA A 31 33.89 0.96 -28.00
CA ALA A 31 33.77 2.34 -27.52
C ALA A 31 33.35 2.35 -26.04
N PRO A 32 34.05 3.06 -25.14
CA PRO A 32 33.56 3.29 -23.78
C PRO A 32 32.31 4.19 -23.83
N VAL A 33 31.28 3.82 -23.08
CA VAL A 33 30.07 4.65 -22.95
C VAL A 33 30.35 5.76 -21.94
N GLY A 34 30.85 6.90 -22.44
CA GLY A 34 30.79 8.17 -21.73
C GLY A 34 29.52 8.93 -22.12
N ASP A 35 28.89 9.60 -21.15
CA ASP A 35 27.69 10.43 -21.36
C ASP A 35 28.08 11.78 -22.02
N ALA A 36 28.54 11.71 -23.27
CA ALA A 36 28.91 12.89 -24.05
C ALA A 36 27.67 13.60 -24.62
N ILE A 37 27.61 14.91 -24.47
CA ILE A 37 26.54 15.76 -24.98
C ILE A 37 26.83 16.11 -26.44
N TRP A 38 25.87 15.88 -27.34
CA TRP A 38 26.00 16.17 -28.78
C TRP A 38 25.12 17.36 -29.17
N LEU A 39 25.72 18.36 -29.83
CA LEU A 39 25.12 19.66 -30.14
C LEU A 39 25.20 19.95 -31.64
N ASN A 40 24.14 19.66 -32.40
CA ASN A 40 24.05 20.10 -33.81
C ASN A 40 23.91 21.63 -33.83
N LEU A 41 24.94 22.34 -34.32
CA LEU A 41 24.94 23.80 -34.38
C LEU A 41 24.03 24.31 -35.52
N PRO A 42 23.26 25.39 -35.31
CA PRO A 42 22.49 26.01 -36.38
C PRO A 42 23.42 26.72 -37.37
N LYS A 43 22.98 26.86 -38.62
CA LYS A 43 23.76 27.57 -39.66
C LYS A 43 23.93 29.07 -39.42
N THR A 44 23.15 29.63 -38.48
CA THR A 44 23.33 30.96 -37.91
C THR A 44 22.93 30.93 -36.43
N GLY A 45 23.69 31.61 -35.57
CA GLY A 45 23.42 31.71 -34.13
C GLY A 45 24.21 30.73 -33.25
N THR A 46 24.01 30.87 -31.95
CA THR A 46 24.80 30.20 -30.89
C THR A 46 23.96 29.13 -30.19
N LYS A 47 24.58 28.01 -29.80
CA LYS A 47 24.02 27.07 -28.82
C LYS A 47 24.90 27.00 -27.58
N CYS A 48 24.29 26.91 -26.41
CA CYS A 48 25.01 26.81 -25.14
C CYS A 48 24.56 25.59 -24.34
N VAL A 49 25.50 24.95 -23.66
CA VAL A 49 25.23 24.06 -22.51
C VAL A 49 25.23 24.95 -21.26
N SER A 50 24.29 24.69 -20.34
CA SER A 50 24.18 25.37 -19.05
C SER A 50 24.16 24.34 -17.94
N GLU A 51 24.97 24.53 -16.90
CA GLU A 51 24.95 23.72 -15.69
C GLU A 51 25.00 24.62 -14.44
N GLU A 52 24.15 24.34 -13.46
CA GLU A 52 24.16 25.04 -12.17
C GLU A 52 25.17 24.37 -11.24
N ILE A 53 26.27 25.06 -10.93
CA ILE A 53 27.41 24.51 -10.20
C ILE A 53 27.66 25.34 -8.94
N HIS A 54 27.95 24.67 -7.82
CA HIS A 54 28.34 25.29 -6.55
C HIS A 54 29.73 25.94 -6.63
N SER A 55 30.08 26.81 -5.69
CA SER A 55 31.44 27.36 -5.57
C SER A 55 32.47 26.33 -5.08
N ASN A 56 33.75 26.59 -5.36
CA ASN A 56 34.92 25.73 -5.10
C ASN A 56 34.90 24.35 -5.78
N VAL A 57 34.07 24.17 -6.81
CA VAL A 57 33.98 22.94 -7.60
C VAL A 57 34.94 23.02 -8.79
N VAL A 58 35.79 22.00 -8.95
CA VAL A 58 36.61 21.85 -10.16
C VAL A 58 35.71 21.41 -11.32
N VAL A 59 35.80 22.13 -12.43
CA VAL A 59 35.09 21.86 -13.68
C VAL A 59 36.11 21.51 -14.75
N LEU A 60 35.82 20.47 -15.53
CA LEU A 60 36.67 20.00 -16.61
C LEU A 60 35.79 19.58 -17.79
N ALA A 61 36.04 20.12 -18.98
CA ALA A 61 35.38 19.65 -20.18
C ALA A 61 36.32 19.55 -21.37
N ASP A 62 36.15 18.46 -22.12
CA ASP A 62 36.79 18.20 -23.40
C ASP A 62 35.72 18.31 -24.51
N TYR A 63 36.03 18.96 -25.63
CA TYR A 63 35.09 19.15 -26.75
C TYR A 63 35.73 18.89 -28.11
N VAL A 64 34.94 18.35 -29.05
CA VAL A 64 35.37 17.98 -30.41
C VAL A 64 34.28 18.34 -31.42
N VAL A 65 34.67 18.95 -32.54
CA VAL A 65 33.78 19.31 -33.65
C VAL A 65 33.83 18.21 -34.72
N VAL A 66 32.65 17.74 -35.13
CA VAL A 66 32.46 16.73 -36.17
C VAL A 66 31.57 17.31 -37.27
N SER A 67 32.06 17.28 -38.51
CA SER A 67 31.25 17.58 -39.72
C SER A 67 30.79 16.27 -40.36
N VAL A 68 29.53 16.24 -40.81
CA VAL A 68 28.90 14.99 -41.29
C VAL A 68 29.30 14.63 -42.74
N ASP A 69 29.68 15.61 -43.56
CA ASP A 69 30.05 15.43 -44.98
C ASP A 69 31.53 15.77 -45.25
N ASP A 70 32.17 15.00 -46.14
CA ASP A 70 33.43 15.28 -46.86
C ASP A 70 34.64 15.84 -46.07
N GLY A 71 34.89 15.29 -44.88
CA GLY A 71 36.25 15.14 -44.33
C GLY A 71 37.03 16.40 -43.92
N GLN A 72 36.49 17.60 -44.11
CA GLN A 72 37.05 18.86 -43.61
C GLN A 72 36.18 19.40 -42.48
N THR A 73 36.70 19.37 -41.25
CA THR A 73 36.02 19.90 -40.07
C THR A 73 35.97 21.42 -40.11
N ALA A 74 34.76 21.97 -40.28
CA ALA A 74 34.52 23.40 -40.18
C ALA A 74 34.85 23.88 -38.74
N PRO A 75 35.72 24.89 -38.56
CA PRO A 75 36.11 25.34 -37.23
C PRO A 75 35.01 26.22 -36.61
N VAL A 76 34.92 26.18 -35.28
CA VAL A 76 33.92 26.91 -34.47
C VAL A 76 34.59 27.87 -33.50
N ALA A 77 33.82 28.79 -32.94
CA ALA A 77 34.18 29.52 -31.74
C ALA A 77 33.51 28.89 -30.51
N VAL A 78 34.20 28.95 -29.37
CA VAL A 78 33.72 28.52 -28.06
C VAL A 78 33.98 29.60 -27.02
N LYS A 79 32.98 29.84 -26.16
CA LYS A 79 33.07 30.76 -25.04
C LYS A 79 32.40 30.19 -23.80
N VAL A 80 33.09 30.23 -22.67
CA VAL A 80 32.60 29.79 -21.37
C VAL A 80 32.48 30.98 -20.43
N THR A 81 31.31 31.20 -19.84
CA THR A 81 31.03 32.35 -18.96
C THR A 81 30.52 31.94 -17.57
N SER A 82 30.87 32.74 -16.56
CA SER A 82 30.36 32.61 -15.19
C SER A 82 28.89 33.08 -15.06
N PRO A 83 28.22 32.82 -13.91
CA PRO A 83 26.85 33.27 -13.65
C PRO A 83 26.64 34.79 -13.75
N TYR A 84 27.70 35.57 -13.57
CA TYR A 84 27.69 37.03 -13.66
C TYR A 84 28.22 37.55 -15.01
N GLY A 85 28.50 36.67 -15.97
CA GLY A 85 28.93 37.01 -17.32
C GLY A 85 30.44 37.23 -17.48
N ASN A 86 31.28 36.81 -16.53
CA ASN A 86 32.74 36.88 -16.68
C ASN A 86 33.24 35.79 -17.64
N ASP A 87 34.15 36.13 -18.55
CA ASP A 87 34.73 35.20 -19.53
C ASP A 87 35.80 34.31 -18.89
N LEU A 88 35.54 33.00 -18.80
CA LEU A 88 36.42 32.01 -18.19
C LEU A 88 37.29 31.27 -19.22
N HIS A 89 36.77 31.11 -20.43
CA HIS A 89 37.49 30.56 -21.58
C HIS A 89 36.89 31.15 -22.85
N HIS A 90 37.73 31.58 -23.81
CA HIS A 90 37.28 32.00 -25.13
C HIS A 90 38.31 31.59 -26.17
N ARG A 91 37.88 30.89 -27.22
CA ARG A 91 38.73 30.50 -28.37
C ARG A 91 37.91 30.52 -29.65
N GLU A 92 38.51 31.09 -30.70
CA GLU A 92 37.96 31.13 -32.04
C GLU A 92 38.71 30.16 -32.95
N ASN A 93 38.05 29.73 -34.03
CA ASN A 93 38.60 28.85 -35.07
C ASN A 93 39.18 27.51 -34.57
N VAL A 94 38.50 26.86 -33.61
CA VAL A 94 38.89 25.56 -33.05
C VAL A 94 38.06 24.40 -33.63
N THR A 95 38.68 23.22 -33.75
CA THR A 95 38.01 21.95 -34.12
C THR A 95 38.01 20.92 -32.99
N TYR A 96 38.81 21.14 -31.94
CA TYR A 96 38.78 20.43 -30.67
C TYR A 96 39.43 21.30 -29.59
N GLY A 97 39.22 20.94 -28.33
CA GLY A 97 39.93 21.57 -27.22
C GLY A 97 39.45 21.11 -25.85
N ARG A 98 40.00 21.74 -24.80
CA ARG A 98 39.71 21.44 -23.40
C ARG A 98 39.71 22.73 -22.59
N PHE A 99 38.81 22.84 -21.63
CA PHE A 99 38.86 23.88 -20.60
C PHE A 99 38.77 23.27 -19.20
N ALA A 100 39.44 23.92 -18.26
CA ALA A 100 39.48 23.54 -16.86
C ALA A 100 39.46 24.82 -16.03
N PHE A 101 38.60 24.88 -15.01
CA PHE A 101 38.54 25.98 -14.06
C PHE A 101 38.02 25.47 -12.71
N THR A 102 38.15 26.28 -11.67
CA THR A 102 37.42 26.07 -10.41
C THR A 102 36.39 27.18 -10.31
N THR A 103 35.17 26.85 -9.89
CA THR A 103 34.13 27.86 -9.65
C THR A 103 34.49 28.70 -8.43
N GLU A 104 34.46 30.02 -8.54
CA GLU A 104 34.59 30.92 -7.37
C GLU A 104 33.21 31.17 -6.72
N GLU A 105 32.14 31.04 -7.49
CA GLU A 105 30.77 31.45 -7.16
C GLU A 105 29.79 30.32 -7.48
N ALA A 106 28.59 30.35 -6.90
CA ALA A 106 27.55 29.37 -7.18
C ALA A 106 26.54 29.91 -8.20
N GLY A 107 26.17 29.13 -9.22
CA GLY A 107 25.15 29.48 -10.20
C GLY A 107 25.31 28.81 -11.56
N ASN A 108 24.61 29.32 -12.57
CA ASN A 108 24.65 28.80 -13.94
C ASN A 108 25.94 29.19 -14.68
N TYR A 109 26.79 28.21 -14.96
CA TYR A 109 27.93 28.34 -15.87
C TYR A 109 27.49 27.91 -17.28
N LEU A 110 27.89 28.68 -18.30
CA LEU A 110 27.46 28.50 -19.69
C LEU A 110 28.66 28.23 -20.60
N ALA A 111 28.61 27.18 -21.43
CA ALA A 111 29.54 26.96 -22.54
C ALA A 111 28.81 27.07 -23.88
N CYS A 112 29.08 28.16 -24.59
CA CYS A 112 28.45 28.56 -25.83
C CYS A 112 29.36 28.30 -27.05
N PHE A 113 28.76 27.80 -28.13
CA PHE A 113 29.41 27.44 -29.39
C PHE A 113 28.67 28.04 -30.59
N TRP A 114 29.42 28.58 -31.56
CA TRP A 114 28.88 29.13 -32.82
C TRP A 114 29.92 29.05 -33.95
N SER A 115 29.52 29.38 -35.18
CA SER A 115 30.45 29.54 -36.31
C SER A 115 30.17 30.85 -37.05
N ASP A 116 31.24 31.60 -37.34
CA ASP A 116 31.16 32.93 -37.98
C ASP A 116 31.36 32.87 -39.52
N ASN A 117 31.64 31.68 -40.08
CA ASN A 117 31.92 31.51 -41.50
C ASN A 117 30.65 31.30 -42.34
N HIS A 118 30.22 32.33 -43.07
CA HIS A 118 29.14 32.26 -44.06
C HIS A 118 29.48 31.45 -45.34
N SER A 119 30.63 30.79 -45.41
CA SER A 119 31.19 30.13 -46.59
C SER A 119 30.73 28.67 -46.77
N SER A 120 29.54 28.50 -47.35
CA SER A 120 29.19 27.39 -48.27
C SER A 120 29.48 25.93 -47.84
N ALA A 121 29.46 25.61 -46.54
CA ALA A 121 29.38 24.22 -46.06
C ALA A 121 27.93 23.71 -46.09
N THR A 122 27.67 22.60 -46.81
CA THR A 122 26.32 22.05 -46.96
C THR A 122 25.86 21.19 -45.78
N GLY A 123 26.76 20.45 -45.14
CA GLY A 123 26.45 19.52 -44.05
C GLY A 123 26.09 20.17 -42.72
N GLU A 124 25.75 19.34 -41.73
CA GLU A 124 25.59 19.75 -40.34
C GLU A 124 26.93 19.73 -39.58
N ILE A 125 27.10 20.68 -38.66
CA ILE A 125 28.22 20.73 -37.71
C ILE A 125 27.69 20.24 -36.36
N VAL A 126 28.33 19.22 -35.79
CA VAL A 126 27.97 18.67 -34.47
C VAL A 126 29.15 18.85 -33.53
N VAL A 127 28.92 19.47 -32.38
CA VAL A 127 29.92 19.54 -31.29
C VAL A 127 29.61 18.44 -30.28
N ASN A 128 30.57 17.55 -30.05
CA ASN A 128 30.60 16.68 -28.88
C ASN A 128 31.25 17.45 -27.73
N ILE A 129 30.65 17.42 -26.53
CA ILE A 129 31.26 17.90 -25.29
C ILE A 129 31.05 16.88 -24.17
N ASP A 130 32.15 16.52 -23.52
CA ASP A 130 32.22 15.68 -22.33
C ASP A 130 32.53 16.61 -21.15
N TRP A 131 31.50 16.95 -20.36
CA TRP A 131 31.56 17.92 -19.25
C TRP A 131 31.51 17.18 -17.91
N LYS A 132 32.49 17.45 -17.04
CA LYS A 132 32.66 16.80 -15.74
C LYS A 132 32.84 17.84 -14.64
N THR A 133 32.28 17.55 -13.47
CA THR A 133 32.37 18.41 -12.28
C THR A 133 32.81 17.63 -11.04
N GLY A 134 33.41 18.33 -10.09
CA GLY A 134 33.79 17.82 -8.78
C GLY A 134 34.70 16.58 -8.85
N ILE A 135 34.26 15.47 -8.25
CA ILE A 135 35.06 14.25 -8.13
C ILE A 135 35.37 13.57 -9.48
N ALA A 136 34.54 13.81 -10.50
CA ALA A 136 34.74 13.32 -11.86
C ALA A 136 35.71 14.19 -12.68
N ALA A 137 35.91 15.45 -12.28
CA ALA A 137 36.89 16.37 -12.89
C ALA A 137 38.31 16.24 -12.30
N LYS A 138 38.47 15.46 -11.22
CA LYS A 138 39.72 15.31 -10.47
C LYS A 138 40.72 14.40 -11.21
N ASP A 139 41.94 14.88 -11.41
CA ASP A 139 43.03 14.10 -12.04
C ASP A 139 43.59 13.04 -11.07
N TRP A 140 42.97 11.86 -11.12
CA TRP A 140 43.36 10.71 -10.32
C TRP A 140 44.71 10.09 -10.74
N GLU A 141 45.20 10.30 -11.97
CA GLU A 141 46.54 9.82 -12.35
C GLU A 141 47.64 10.65 -11.69
N SER A 142 47.44 11.96 -11.56
CA SER A 142 48.39 12.83 -10.85
C SER A 142 48.32 12.64 -9.33
N VAL A 143 47.15 12.29 -8.77
CA VAL A 143 47.06 11.82 -7.38
C VAL A 143 47.82 10.50 -7.21
N ALA A 144 47.54 9.49 -8.05
CA ALA A 144 48.20 8.18 -8.00
C ALA A 144 49.73 8.29 -8.10
N ARG A 145 50.26 9.09 -9.05
CA ARG A 145 51.71 9.32 -9.21
C ARG A 145 52.35 10.05 -8.02
N LYS A 146 51.61 10.94 -7.35
CA LYS A 146 52.10 11.71 -6.20
C LYS A 146 52.09 10.90 -4.91
N GLU A 147 51.02 10.14 -4.67
CA GLU A 147 50.80 9.35 -3.45
C GLU A 147 51.31 7.89 -3.60
N LYS A 148 51.74 7.49 -4.81
CA LYS A 148 52.25 6.15 -5.19
C LYS A 148 51.23 5.02 -5.01
N LEU A 149 49.96 5.31 -5.28
CA LEU A 149 48.85 4.37 -5.13
C LEU A 149 48.71 3.51 -6.40
N GLU A 150 48.71 2.19 -6.26
CA GLU A 150 48.53 1.25 -7.37
C GLU A 150 47.37 0.26 -7.11
N GLY A 151 46.70 -0.17 -8.18
CA GLY A 151 45.63 -1.17 -8.12
C GLY A 151 44.47 -0.78 -7.20
N VAL A 152 44.16 -1.65 -6.24
CA VAL A 152 42.97 -1.53 -5.36
C VAL A 152 43.04 -0.29 -4.46
N GLU A 153 44.23 0.15 -4.07
CA GLU A 153 44.40 1.31 -3.18
C GLU A 153 43.95 2.62 -3.84
N LEU A 154 44.17 2.75 -5.16
CA LEU A 154 43.68 3.89 -5.94
C LEU A 154 42.15 3.89 -6.08
N GLU A 155 41.53 2.72 -6.25
CA GLU A 155 40.05 2.61 -6.29
C GLU A 155 39.41 2.88 -4.92
N LEU A 156 40.04 2.45 -3.82
CA LEU A 156 39.62 2.82 -2.47
C LEU A 156 39.72 4.34 -2.25
N ARG A 157 40.80 4.99 -2.70
CA ARG A 157 40.98 6.45 -2.59
C ARG A 157 39.97 7.23 -3.45
N LYS A 158 39.57 6.69 -4.61
CA LYS A 158 38.46 7.23 -5.43
C LYS A 158 37.12 7.11 -4.72
N LEU A 159 36.82 5.96 -4.13
CA LEU A 159 35.59 5.71 -3.38
C LEU A 159 35.48 6.60 -2.14
N GLU A 160 36.57 6.76 -1.39
CA GLU A 160 36.65 7.66 -0.23
C GLU A 160 36.32 9.11 -0.64
N GLY A 161 36.98 9.63 -1.68
CA GLY A 161 36.71 10.98 -2.20
C GLY A 161 35.28 11.15 -2.77
N ALA A 162 34.66 10.08 -3.27
CA ALA A 162 33.25 10.11 -3.67
C ALA A 162 32.30 10.15 -2.45
N VAL A 163 32.64 9.46 -1.36
CA VAL A 163 31.89 9.52 -0.09
C VAL A 163 32.02 10.90 0.56
N GLU A 164 33.22 11.50 0.56
CA GLU A 164 33.43 12.89 1.00
C GLU A 164 32.54 13.87 0.21
N ALA A 165 32.54 13.78 -1.12
CA ALA A 165 31.71 14.63 -1.98
C ALA A 165 30.20 14.43 -1.77
N ILE A 166 29.74 13.20 -1.48
CA ILE A 166 28.33 12.93 -1.12
C ILE A 166 28.01 13.54 0.26
N HIS A 167 28.94 13.50 1.21
CA HIS A 167 28.75 14.06 2.54
C HIS A 167 28.57 15.59 2.52
N GLU A 168 29.41 16.31 1.77
CA GLU A 168 29.29 17.76 1.63
C GLU A 168 27.99 18.17 0.91
N ASN A 169 27.59 17.46 -0.15
CA ASN A 169 26.31 17.69 -0.82
C ASN A 169 25.11 17.47 0.12
N LEU A 170 25.15 16.47 1.01
CA LEU A 170 24.10 16.25 2.01
C LEU A 170 24.05 17.37 3.06
N LEU A 171 25.20 17.92 3.47
CA LEU A 171 25.25 19.08 4.37
C LEU A 171 24.68 20.35 3.72
N TYR A 172 24.96 20.57 2.43
CA TYR A 172 24.42 21.69 1.64
C TYR A 172 22.91 21.57 1.41
N LEU A 173 22.40 20.38 1.03
CA LEU A 173 20.96 20.17 0.88
C LEU A 173 20.21 20.44 2.19
N LYS A 174 20.79 20.03 3.32
CA LYS A 174 20.26 20.29 4.66
C LYS A 174 20.26 21.77 5.04
N SER A 175 21.28 22.56 4.67
CA SER A 175 21.28 24.00 4.94
C SER A 175 20.27 24.76 4.05
N ARG A 176 20.14 24.39 2.77
CA ARG A 176 19.10 24.92 1.87
C ARG A 176 17.68 24.56 2.33
N GLU A 177 17.46 23.40 2.93
CA GLU A 177 16.15 23.06 3.48
C GLU A 177 15.76 24.00 4.65
N VAL A 178 16.71 24.32 5.54
CA VAL A 178 16.51 25.27 6.63
C VAL A 178 16.25 26.69 6.11
N GLU A 179 16.99 27.13 5.10
CA GLU A 179 16.75 28.42 4.43
C GLU A 179 15.36 28.49 3.78
N MET A 180 14.95 27.45 3.04
CA MET A 180 13.63 27.40 2.40
C MET A 180 12.49 27.35 3.42
N ARG A 181 12.66 26.70 4.57
CA ARG A 181 11.70 26.76 5.69
C ARG A 181 11.55 28.20 6.22
N SER A 182 12.66 28.90 6.45
CA SER A 182 12.66 30.33 6.86
C SER A 182 12.02 31.26 5.82
N MET A 183 12.29 31.04 4.52
CA MET A 183 11.62 31.78 3.45
C MET A 183 10.11 31.48 3.38
N SER A 184 9.69 30.25 3.63
CA SER A 184 8.28 29.86 3.68
C SER A 184 7.55 30.54 4.86
N GLU A 185 8.12 30.49 6.06
CA GLU A 185 7.57 31.14 7.25
C GLU A 185 7.44 32.66 7.09
N THR A 186 8.49 33.32 6.61
CA THR A 186 8.47 34.78 6.38
C THR A 186 7.54 35.19 5.23
N THR A 187 7.36 34.35 4.21
CA THR A 187 6.39 34.59 3.13
C THR A 187 4.95 34.40 3.62
N ASN A 188 4.66 33.33 4.36
CA ASN A 188 3.34 33.10 4.96
C ASN A 188 2.95 34.21 5.94
N ALA A 189 3.90 34.70 6.77
CA ALA A 189 3.67 35.84 7.66
C ALA A 189 3.31 37.13 6.89
N ARG A 190 3.97 37.39 5.74
CA ARG A 190 3.65 38.53 4.86
C ARG A 190 2.27 38.36 4.21
N VAL A 191 1.94 37.17 3.71
CA VAL A 191 0.62 36.88 3.12
C VAL A 191 -0.49 37.08 4.16
N ALA A 192 -0.32 36.61 5.40
CA ALA A 192 -1.26 36.86 6.49
C ALA A 192 -1.44 38.36 6.77
N TRP A 193 -0.35 39.14 6.81
CA TRP A 193 -0.41 40.60 6.96
C TRP A 193 -1.19 41.27 5.81
N PHE A 194 -0.91 40.90 4.55
CA PHE A 194 -1.65 41.44 3.41
C PHE A 194 -3.14 41.06 3.44
N SER A 195 -3.49 39.85 3.91
CA SER A 195 -4.88 39.45 4.12
C SER A 195 -5.59 40.28 5.19
N ILE A 196 -4.91 40.59 6.31
CA ILE A 196 -5.44 41.46 7.37
C ILE A 196 -5.63 42.91 6.88
N MET A 197 -4.66 43.44 6.13
CA MET A 197 -4.78 44.77 5.50
C MET A 197 -5.92 44.85 4.48
N SER A 198 -6.10 43.80 3.68
CA SER A 198 -7.20 43.69 2.72
C SER A 198 -8.56 43.72 3.43
N LEU A 199 -8.73 42.89 4.47
CA LEU A 199 -9.95 42.86 5.28
C LEU A 199 -10.24 44.22 5.95
N GLY A 200 -9.20 44.86 6.53
CA GLY A 200 -9.31 46.20 7.10
C GLY A 200 -9.74 47.25 6.06
N THR A 201 -9.20 47.19 4.85
CA THR A 201 -9.58 48.08 3.74
C THR A 201 -11.05 47.88 3.35
N CYS A 202 -11.52 46.63 3.25
CA CYS A 202 -12.93 46.33 2.99
C CYS A 202 -13.87 46.86 4.09
N ILE A 203 -13.48 46.74 5.37
CA ILE A 203 -14.24 47.28 6.51
C ILE A 203 -14.30 48.82 6.44
N VAL A 204 -13.18 49.50 6.16
CA VAL A 204 -13.14 50.97 6.03
C VAL A 204 -13.99 51.45 4.85
N VAL A 205 -13.91 50.79 3.69
CA VAL A 205 -14.75 51.13 2.52
C VAL A 205 -16.24 50.92 2.83
N SER A 206 -16.61 49.82 3.51
CA SER A 206 -18.00 49.56 3.91
C SER A 206 -18.51 50.61 4.91
N GLY A 207 -17.69 51.01 5.88
CA GLY A 207 -18.01 52.07 6.84
C GLY A 207 -18.21 53.43 6.16
N LEU A 208 -17.32 53.80 5.22
CA LEU A 208 -17.46 55.00 4.41
C LEU A 208 -18.71 54.97 3.53
N GLN A 209 -19.06 53.83 2.94
CA GLN A 209 -20.25 53.66 2.11
C GLN A 209 -21.55 53.80 2.91
N VAL A 210 -21.62 53.25 4.12
CA VAL A 210 -22.73 53.44 5.07
C VAL A 210 -22.83 54.91 5.51
N TRP A 211 -21.70 55.55 5.84
CA TRP A 211 -21.66 56.95 6.24
C TRP A 211 -22.11 57.90 5.11
N LEU A 212 -21.65 57.69 3.88
CA LEU A 212 -22.11 58.43 2.70
C LEU A 212 -23.62 58.25 2.46
N SER A 213 -24.12 57.02 2.62
CA SER A 213 -25.54 56.69 2.47
C SER A 213 -26.42 57.33 3.57
N ALA A 214 -25.88 57.53 4.77
CA ALA A 214 -26.57 58.21 5.87
C ALA A 214 -26.54 59.75 5.78
N THR A 215 -25.64 60.34 4.98
CA THR A 215 -25.39 61.80 4.96
C THR A 215 -26.07 62.52 3.78
N ILE A 216 -26.64 61.79 2.82
CA ILE A 216 -27.31 62.36 1.63
C ILE A 216 -28.84 62.23 1.74
N PRO A 217 -29.59 63.32 2.02
CA PRO A 217 -31.05 63.28 2.02
C PRO A 217 -31.59 63.24 0.58
N ILE A 218 -32.20 62.11 0.18
CA ILE A 218 -32.82 61.97 -1.14
C ILE A 218 -34.15 62.74 -1.16
N ASN A 219 -34.13 63.94 -1.71
CA ASN A 219 -35.33 64.72 -2.00
C ASN A 219 -35.87 64.30 -3.38
N GLY A 220 -37.09 63.75 -3.44
CA GLY A 220 -37.60 63.07 -4.63
C GLY A 220 -38.33 63.97 -5.63
N SER A 221 -38.14 63.72 -6.93
CA SER A 221 -39.06 64.15 -7.99
C SER A 221 -38.99 63.23 -9.20
N SER A 222 -40.10 63.15 -9.94
CA SER A 222 -40.29 62.29 -11.12
C SER A 222 -39.97 63.04 -12.42
N VAL A 223 -39.52 62.33 -13.47
CA VAL A 223 -39.74 62.66 -14.89
C VAL A 223 -39.42 61.46 -15.79
N SER A 224 -39.79 61.52 -17.07
CA SER A 224 -39.95 60.35 -17.97
C SER A 224 -39.08 60.35 -19.24
N ARG A 225 -38.88 59.14 -19.80
CA ARG A 225 -38.59 58.81 -21.24
C ARG A 225 -37.46 59.56 -21.99
N SER A 226 -36.54 58.80 -22.60
CA SER A 226 -36.38 58.74 -24.07
C SER A 226 -35.34 57.66 -24.50
N HIS A 227 -35.18 57.45 -25.81
CA HIS A 227 -34.32 56.40 -26.40
C HIS A 227 -32.91 56.91 -26.76
N ARG A 228 -31.90 56.02 -26.65
CA ARG A 228 -31.03 55.62 -27.78
C ARG A 228 -30.23 54.35 -27.45
N ALA A 229 -29.56 53.77 -28.44
CA ALA A 229 -28.91 52.47 -28.36
C ALA A 229 -27.49 52.50 -28.95
N SER A 230 -26.59 51.65 -28.43
CA SER A 230 -25.52 51.00 -29.21
C SER A 230 -24.67 50.02 -28.37
N THR A 231 -24.38 48.85 -28.96
CA THR A 231 -23.23 47.96 -28.68
C THR A 231 -23.09 47.27 -27.32
N ALA A 232 -22.34 46.16 -27.32
CA ALA A 232 -22.18 45.13 -26.28
C ALA A 232 -20.65 44.85 -26.10
N PRO A 233 -20.13 43.84 -25.33
CA PRO A 233 -20.80 42.70 -24.69
C PRO A 233 -20.39 42.52 -23.18
N PRO A 234 -20.17 41.32 -22.59
CA PRO A 234 -21.01 40.88 -21.48
C PRO A 234 -20.25 40.70 -20.15
N ASN A 235 -21.00 40.51 -19.05
CA ASN A 235 -20.49 39.75 -17.91
C ASN A 235 -21.60 39.06 -17.11
N LEU A 236 -21.23 37.97 -16.43
CA LEU A 236 -22.17 37.04 -15.77
C LEU A 236 -22.81 37.65 -14.52
N SER A 237 -24.07 37.27 -14.27
CA SER A 237 -24.69 37.35 -12.96
C SER A 237 -24.99 35.94 -12.42
N PHE A 238 -24.55 35.67 -11.19
CA PHE A 238 -25.03 34.56 -10.38
C PHE A 238 -25.95 35.11 -9.29
N SER A 239 -27.14 34.53 -9.15
CA SER A 239 -28.12 34.95 -8.14
C SER A 239 -27.68 34.51 -6.74
N ALA A 240 -27.66 35.45 -5.80
CA ALA A 240 -27.52 35.15 -4.37
C ALA A 240 -28.90 35.15 -3.70
N SER A 241 -29.23 34.07 -2.99
CA SER A 241 -30.42 33.98 -2.14
C SER A 241 -30.03 34.24 -0.69
N ALA A 242 -30.80 35.06 0.02
CA ALA A 242 -30.51 35.45 1.39
C ALA A 242 -30.89 34.37 2.42
N LEU A 243 -30.20 34.37 3.56
CA LEU A 243 -30.68 33.80 4.82
C LEU A 243 -30.39 34.78 5.96
N PHE A 244 -31.31 34.85 6.92
CA PHE A 244 -31.28 35.76 8.06
C PHE A 244 -30.79 35.03 9.32
N GLY A 245 -30.34 35.78 10.34
CA GLY A 245 -30.01 35.27 11.67
C GLY A 245 -30.32 36.30 12.74
N ASP A 246 -30.99 35.89 13.81
CA ASP A 246 -31.58 36.79 14.80
C ASP A 246 -30.61 37.28 15.88
N LYS A 247 -31.04 38.34 16.59
CA LYS A 247 -30.30 38.97 17.69
C LYS A 247 -30.50 38.25 19.03
N VAL A 248 -29.53 38.46 19.93
CA VAL A 248 -29.72 38.37 21.38
C VAL A 248 -29.12 39.63 22.01
N ASP A 249 -29.88 40.33 22.84
CA ASP A 249 -29.46 41.57 23.50
C ASP A 249 -28.75 41.31 24.85
N PHE A 250 -27.86 42.22 25.24
CA PHE A 250 -27.25 42.26 26.57
C PHE A 250 -27.81 43.43 27.40
N THR A 251 -28.14 43.18 28.66
CA THR A 251 -28.46 44.20 29.68
C THR A 251 -27.45 44.13 30.84
N THR A 252 -27.33 45.23 31.60
CA THR A 252 -26.18 45.51 32.49
C THR A 252 -26.62 45.89 33.92
N VAL A 253 -25.84 46.75 34.61
CA VAL A 253 -26.06 47.34 35.96
C VAL A 253 -25.83 46.36 37.18
N PRO A 254 -25.59 46.81 38.44
CA PRO A 254 -24.19 46.93 38.90
C PRO A 254 -23.85 46.42 40.34
N GLY A 255 -22.54 46.29 40.61
CA GLY A 255 -21.86 47.11 41.64
C GLY A 255 -21.78 46.70 43.13
N SER A 256 -20.54 46.53 43.59
CA SER A 256 -19.99 46.82 44.95
C SER A 256 -20.20 45.86 46.13
N HIS A 257 -19.09 45.42 46.75
CA HIS A 257 -18.63 45.87 48.08
C HIS A 257 -17.19 45.36 48.39
N GLN A 258 -16.46 46.01 49.31
CA GLN A 258 -15.12 45.60 49.77
C GLN A 258 -15.07 45.35 51.28
N THR A 259 -14.24 44.39 51.72
CA THR A 259 -13.67 44.31 53.08
C THR A 259 -12.24 43.77 53.05
N LYS A 260 -11.38 44.20 53.98
CA LYS A 260 -9.92 43.91 54.01
C LYS A 260 -9.53 42.89 55.08
N ARG A 261 -8.52 42.06 54.80
CA ARG A 261 -7.40 41.74 55.72
C ARG A 261 -6.19 41.19 54.94
N THR A 262 -5.04 41.10 55.61
CA THR A 262 -3.70 40.99 54.99
C THR A 262 -3.00 39.66 55.39
N PRO A 263 -1.71 39.40 55.07
CA PRO A 263 -1.36 38.40 54.06
C PRO A 263 -0.70 37.14 54.63
N PHE A 264 -0.63 36.09 53.80
CA PHE A 264 0.27 34.94 54.03
C PHE A 264 1.03 34.65 52.74
N THR A 265 2.36 34.54 52.83
CA THR A 265 3.24 34.39 51.66
C THR A 265 3.56 32.92 51.41
N ILE A 266 3.01 32.36 50.33
CA ILE A 266 3.49 31.12 49.71
C ILE A 266 3.65 31.40 48.22
N SER A 267 4.81 31.04 47.66
CA SER A 267 5.23 31.47 46.32
C SER A 267 4.38 30.84 45.21
N PRO A 268 3.81 31.64 44.28
CA PRO A 268 3.13 31.08 43.12
C PRO A 268 4.13 30.52 42.12
N LYS A 269 4.13 29.19 41.92
CA LYS A 269 4.41 28.67 40.57
C LYS A 269 3.27 29.17 39.68
N ALA A 270 3.61 29.74 38.52
CA ALA A 270 2.64 30.43 37.69
C ALA A 270 1.53 29.47 37.20
N VAL A 271 0.29 29.79 37.54
CA VAL A 271 -0.88 29.22 36.86
C VAL A 271 -0.96 29.89 35.49
N SER A 272 -0.67 29.14 34.42
CA SER A 272 -0.89 29.61 33.06
C SER A 272 -2.29 29.20 32.60
N ASP A 273 -3.20 30.17 32.50
CA ASP A 273 -4.53 29.95 31.93
C ASP A 273 -4.44 29.65 30.42
N SER A 274 -4.26 28.37 30.08
CA SER A 274 -4.50 27.85 28.74
C SER A 274 -5.13 26.46 28.82
N ARG A 275 -6.27 26.27 28.16
CA ARG A 275 -6.95 24.95 28.06
C ARG A 275 -6.27 24.04 27.02
N ASN A 276 -4.94 24.11 26.95
CA ASN A 276 -4.10 23.48 25.92
C ASN A 276 -2.70 23.12 26.45
N SER A 277 -2.53 22.98 27.77
CA SER A 277 -1.34 22.38 28.37
C SER A 277 -1.22 20.92 27.91
N GLN A 278 -0.17 20.61 27.14
CA GLN A 278 0.00 19.30 26.50
C GLN A 278 0.29 18.22 27.55
N THR A 279 -0.65 17.29 27.72
CA THR A 279 -0.44 16.02 28.44
C THR A 279 0.34 15.06 27.53
N CYS A 280 1.65 15.25 27.42
CA CYS A 280 2.52 14.29 26.73
C CYS A 280 2.76 13.07 27.65
N LEU A 281 2.76 11.87 27.08
CA LEU A 281 3.11 10.65 27.80
C LEU A 281 4.63 10.58 28.05
N GLU A 282 5.02 10.44 29.33
CA GLU A 282 6.37 10.02 29.71
C GLU A 282 6.32 8.58 30.27
N PRO A 283 7.20 7.66 29.82
CA PRO A 283 7.88 7.69 28.51
C PRO A 283 6.89 7.66 27.34
N ASP A 284 7.36 8.02 26.14
CA ASP A 284 6.53 8.16 24.94
C ASP A 284 5.92 6.83 24.45
N THR A 285 4.74 6.91 23.82
CA THR A 285 3.99 5.77 23.26
C THR A 285 4.83 4.92 22.31
N SER A 286 5.60 5.56 21.42
CA SER A 286 6.43 4.89 20.40
C SER A 286 7.44 3.90 20.97
N ARG A 287 7.95 4.17 22.17
CA ARG A 287 8.91 3.31 22.87
C ARG A 287 8.27 2.41 23.91
N SER A 288 7.22 2.88 24.59
CA SER A 288 6.69 2.25 25.79
C SER A 288 5.45 1.38 25.59
N VAL A 289 4.88 1.35 24.38
CA VAL A 289 3.64 0.61 24.09
C VAL A 289 3.80 -0.29 22.85
N LEU A 290 3.34 -1.54 22.96
CA LEU A 290 3.24 -2.47 21.83
C LEU A 290 1.77 -2.66 21.44
N GLY A 291 1.43 -2.36 20.18
CA GLY A 291 0.12 -2.62 19.60
C GLY A 291 -0.03 -4.09 19.21
N ILE A 292 -1.07 -4.76 19.70
CA ILE A 292 -1.41 -6.15 19.41
C ILE A 292 -2.80 -6.17 18.75
N ILE A 293 -2.83 -6.21 17.42
CA ILE A 293 -4.07 -6.22 16.63
C ILE A 293 -4.55 -7.66 16.43
N LEU A 294 -5.67 -7.99 17.05
CA LEU A 294 -6.38 -9.25 16.91
C LEU A 294 -7.16 -9.26 15.59
N GLY A 295 -6.48 -9.64 14.51
CA GLY A 295 -7.08 -9.80 13.18
C GLY A 295 -8.11 -10.93 13.05
N GLY A 296 -8.28 -11.72 14.11
CA GLY A 296 -9.35 -12.71 14.27
C GLY A 296 -9.04 -14.12 13.76
N GLY A 297 -9.90 -15.05 14.17
CA GLY A 297 -9.94 -16.44 13.70
C GLY A 297 -10.54 -16.58 12.29
N ALA A 298 -11.15 -17.73 12.01
CA ALA A 298 -11.57 -18.19 10.68
C ALA A 298 -12.57 -17.28 9.91
N GLY A 299 -13.06 -16.20 10.52
CA GLY A 299 -13.82 -15.16 9.81
C GLY A 299 -15.19 -15.60 9.31
N THR A 300 -15.78 -16.63 9.93
CA THR A 300 -17.06 -17.27 9.52
C THR A 300 -18.26 -16.32 9.52
N ARG A 301 -18.32 -15.36 10.45
CA ARG A 301 -19.34 -14.29 10.48
C ARG A 301 -19.36 -13.49 9.15
N LEU A 302 -18.18 -13.14 8.63
CA LEU A 302 -17.96 -12.47 7.33
C LEU A 302 -17.83 -13.45 6.15
N TYR A 303 -18.09 -14.75 6.31
CA TYR A 303 -18.08 -15.67 5.17
C TYR A 303 -19.19 -15.28 4.18
N PRO A 304 -18.91 -15.15 2.86
CA PRO A 304 -17.71 -15.63 2.16
C PRO A 304 -16.63 -14.58 1.82
N LEU A 305 -16.68 -13.33 2.33
CA LEU A 305 -15.62 -12.32 2.11
C LEU A 305 -14.23 -12.79 2.56
N THR A 306 -14.21 -13.70 3.55
CA THR A 306 -13.03 -14.31 4.17
C THR A 306 -12.57 -15.61 3.50
N LYS A 307 -13.33 -16.14 2.53
CA LYS A 307 -13.12 -17.46 1.90
C LYS A 307 -11.71 -17.71 1.32
N LYS A 308 -11.04 -16.65 0.83
CA LYS A 308 -9.72 -16.72 0.18
C LYS A 308 -8.71 -15.70 0.74
N ARG A 309 -9.04 -15.02 1.84
CA ARG A 309 -8.23 -13.92 2.40
C ARG A 309 -8.38 -13.88 3.93
N ALA A 310 -7.30 -13.51 4.63
CA ALA A 310 -7.39 -13.21 6.05
C ALA A 310 -8.43 -12.10 6.30
N LYS A 311 -9.17 -12.18 7.40
CA LYS A 311 -10.20 -11.19 7.77
C LYS A 311 -9.70 -9.73 7.71
N PRO A 312 -8.49 -9.37 8.19
CA PRO A 312 -8.01 -7.99 8.13
C PRO A 312 -7.76 -7.48 6.69
N ALA A 313 -7.64 -8.39 5.72
CA ALA A 313 -7.41 -8.05 4.31
C ALA A 313 -8.70 -7.84 3.50
N VAL A 314 -9.89 -7.93 4.13
CA VAL A 314 -11.18 -7.62 3.48
C VAL A 314 -11.21 -6.13 3.10
N PRO A 315 -11.56 -5.78 1.83
CA PRO A 315 -11.68 -4.38 1.39
C PRO A 315 -12.75 -3.59 2.15
N LEU A 316 -12.58 -2.28 2.27
CA LEU A 316 -13.42 -1.37 3.06
C LEU A 316 -13.46 0.02 2.41
N GLY A 317 -14.57 0.75 2.49
CA GLY A 317 -14.62 2.20 2.20
C GLY A 317 -14.11 2.60 0.82
N ALA A 318 -14.43 1.82 -0.22
CA ALA A 318 -13.91 1.87 -1.60
C ALA A 318 -12.39 1.62 -1.79
N ASN A 319 -11.52 2.20 -0.95
CA ASN A 319 -10.08 2.29 -1.14
C ASN A 319 -9.22 1.68 0.00
N TYR A 320 -9.82 1.16 1.07
CA TYR A 320 -9.13 0.70 2.28
C TYR A 320 -9.27 -0.82 2.49
N ARG A 321 -8.71 -1.34 3.59
CA ARG A 321 -9.02 -2.66 4.15
C ARG A 321 -9.35 -2.56 5.63
N LEU A 322 -9.95 -3.60 6.23
CA LEU A 322 -10.23 -3.63 7.67
C LEU A 322 -8.99 -3.31 8.53
N ILE A 323 -7.82 -3.85 8.18
CA ILE A 323 -6.56 -3.61 8.92
C ILE A 323 -6.11 -2.14 8.95
N ASP A 324 -6.52 -1.33 7.97
CA ASP A 324 -6.10 0.07 7.89
C ASP A 324 -6.65 0.90 9.07
N ILE A 325 -7.81 0.52 9.65
CA ILE A 325 -8.41 1.23 10.79
C ILE A 325 -7.54 1.15 12.07
N PRO A 326 -7.28 -0.03 12.67
CA PRO A 326 -6.50 -0.10 13.90
C PRO A 326 -5.04 0.32 13.69
N VAL A 327 -4.42 0.01 12.53
CA VAL A 327 -3.04 0.44 12.23
C VAL A 327 -2.95 1.96 12.13
N SER A 328 -3.90 2.62 11.44
CA SER A 328 -3.89 4.09 11.36
C SER A 328 -4.13 4.74 12.72
N ASN A 329 -5.04 4.21 13.54
CA ASN A 329 -5.26 4.73 14.90
C ASN A 329 -3.99 4.58 15.75
N CYS A 330 -3.24 3.47 15.67
CA CYS A 330 -1.95 3.33 16.35
C CYS A 330 -0.95 4.41 15.93
N LEU A 331 -0.77 4.62 14.62
CA LEU A 331 0.21 5.57 14.08
C LEU A 331 -0.17 7.03 14.36
N ASN A 332 -1.46 7.36 14.31
CA ASN A 332 -1.98 8.68 14.67
C ASN A 332 -1.81 8.98 16.18
N SER A 333 -1.67 7.95 17.02
CA SER A 333 -1.32 8.04 18.45
C SER A 333 0.14 7.61 18.73
N ASN A 334 1.03 7.77 17.75
CA ASN A 334 2.49 7.57 17.87
C ASN A 334 2.96 6.16 18.31
N ILE A 335 2.08 5.16 18.32
CA ILE A 335 2.42 3.74 18.58
C ILE A 335 2.98 3.13 17.30
N SER A 336 4.31 3.02 17.23
CA SER A 336 5.05 2.57 16.04
C SER A 336 5.36 1.07 16.00
N LYS A 337 5.23 0.35 17.12
CA LYS A 337 5.50 -1.08 17.24
C LYS A 337 4.18 -1.85 17.22
N ILE A 338 3.91 -2.60 16.15
CA ILE A 338 2.60 -3.22 15.91
C ILE A 338 2.74 -4.67 15.42
N TYR A 339 2.12 -5.61 16.13
CA TYR A 339 1.87 -6.96 15.64
C TYR A 339 0.41 -7.16 15.21
N VAL A 340 0.21 -7.89 14.12
CA VAL A 340 -1.10 -8.23 13.55
C VAL A 340 -1.28 -9.75 13.63
N LEU A 341 -2.04 -10.22 14.62
CA LEU A 341 -2.27 -11.64 14.86
C LEU A 341 -3.39 -12.14 13.95
N THR A 342 -3.17 -13.25 13.25
CA THR A 342 -4.20 -13.82 12.36
C THR A 342 -4.12 -15.34 12.29
N GLN A 343 -5.28 -16.02 12.21
CA GLN A 343 -5.30 -17.47 12.07
C GLN A 343 -4.84 -17.95 10.67
N PHE A 344 -4.79 -17.06 9.67
CA PHE A 344 -4.39 -17.40 8.30
C PHE A 344 -3.38 -16.41 7.73
N ASN A 345 -2.17 -16.87 7.41
CA ASN A 345 -1.22 -16.08 6.62
C ASN A 345 -1.80 -15.83 5.21
N SER A 346 -1.73 -14.59 4.72
CA SER A 346 -2.29 -14.23 3.42
C SER A 346 -1.38 -13.24 2.69
N ALA A 347 -0.90 -13.62 1.50
CA ALA A 347 -0.08 -12.75 0.67
C ALA A 347 -0.77 -11.39 0.34
N SER A 348 -2.11 -11.33 0.33
CA SER A 348 -2.86 -10.08 0.15
C SER A 348 -2.76 -9.14 1.36
N LEU A 349 -2.60 -9.70 2.58
CA LEU A 349 -2.36 -8.94 3.80
C LEU A 349 -0.91 -8.45 3.86
N ASN A 350 0.05 -9.37 3.69
CA ASN A 350 1.48 -9.06 3.83
C ASN A 350 1.94 -8.04 2.76
N ARG A 351 1.54 -8.22 1.49
CA ARG A 351 1.82 -7.27 0.40
C ARG A 351 1.18 -5.89 0.65
N HIS A 352 0.01 -5.84 1.29
CA HIS A 352 -0.65 -4.57 1.64
C HIS A 352 0.10 -3.85 2.77
N LEU A 353 0.39 -4.55 3.87
CA LEU A 353 1.09 -3.97 5.03
C LEU A 353 2.51 -3.52 4.67
N SER A 354 3.26 -4.35 3.93
CA SER A 354 4.61 -4.04 3.45
C SER A 354 4.64 -2.74 2.62
N ARG A 355 3.67 -2.56 1.71
CA ARG A 355 3.61 -1.41 0.79
C ARG A 355 2.89 -0.17 1.34
N ALA A 356 2.19 -0.29 2.47
CA ALA A 356 1.50 0.82 3.13
C ALA A 356 2.28 1.38 4.34
N TYR A 357 2.97 0.51 5.07
CA TYR A 357 3.48 0.83 6.40
C TYR A 357 5.00 0.59 6.55
N SER A 358 5.54 -0.54 6.06
CA SER A 358 6.96 -0.89 6.32
C SER A 358 7.98 0.10 5.74
N SER A 359 7.73 0.66 4.55
CA SER A 359 8.62 1.67 3.94
C SER A 359 8.71 2.97 4.73
N ASN A 360 7.68 3.29 5.52
CA ASN A 360 7.51 4.61 6.14
C ASN A 360 7.99 4.64 7.61
N MET A 361 8.33 3.48 8.18
CA MET A 361 8.81 3.36 9.57
C MET A 361 10.31 3.08 9.65
N GLY A 362 10.90 2.43 8.64
CA GLY A 362 12.30 1.97 8.61
C GLY A 362 13.37 3.03 8.35
N GLY A 363 13.27 4.22 8.97
CA GLY A 363 14.39 5.17 9.00
C GLY A 363 15.46 4.77 10.01
N TYR A 364 16.72 5.11 9.77
CA TYR A 364 17.93 4.76 10.59
C TYR A 364 17.90 5.14 12.09
N LYS A 365 16.78 5.61 12.64
CA LYS A 365 16.57 5.94 14.07
C LYS A 365 15.23 5.44 14.66
N ASN A 366 14.36 4.81 13.86
CA ASN A 366 13.04 4.40 14.30
C ASN A 366 12.97 2.88 14.51
N GLU A 367 12.52 2.44 15.68
CA GLU A 367 12.30 1.03 16.04
C GLU A 367 10.89 0.52 15.64
N GLY A 368 10.22 1.22 14.71
CA GLY A 368 8.82 0.96 14.35
C GLY A 368 8.67 -0.16 13.32
N PHE A 369 7.62 -0.98 13.47
CA PHE A 369 7.31 -2.10 12.59
C PHE A 369 5.82 -2.42 12.58
N VAL A 370 5.34 -3.01 11.47
CA VAL A 370 4.03 -3.66 11.38
C VAL A 370 4.21 -5.07 10.83
N GLU A 371 4.17 -6.08 11.70
CA GLU A 371 4.46 -7.48 11.36
C GLU A 371 3.24 -8.40 11.57
N VAL A 372 3.11 -9.45 10.74
CA VAL A 372 1.98 -10.39 10.75
C VAL A 372 2.37 -11.68 11.48
N LEU A 373 1.81 -11.88 12.67
CA LEU A 373 1.94 -13.12 13.43
C LEU A 373 0.80 -14.07 13.04
N ALA A 374 1.04 -14.84 11.99
CA ALA A 374 0.11 -15.86 11.52
C ALA A 374 0.29 -17.17 12.29
N ALA A 375 -0.80 -17.72 12.83
CA ALA A 375 -0.81 -18.95 13.63
C ALA A 375 -0.02 -20.09 12.96
N GLN A 376 0.90 -20.71 13.71
CA GLN A 376 1.70 -21.85 13.24
C GLN A 376 1.46 -23.07 14.12
N GLN A 377 1.23 -24.22 13.50
CA GLN A 377 1.17 -25.50 14.22
C GLN A 377 2.60 -25.90 14.63
N SER A 378 2.88 -25.87 15.93
CA SER A 378 4.16 -26.34 16.50
C SER A 378 4.06 -27.80 16.94
N PRO A 379 5.18 -28.48 17.23
CA PRO A 379 5.15 -29.83 17.80
C PRO A 379 4.47 -29.89 19.19
N GLU A 380 4.50 -28.79 19.93
CA GLU A 380 3.95 -28.66 21.29
C GLU A 380 2.49 -28.17 21.29
N ASN A 381 2.12 -27.35 20.30
CA ASN A 381 0.75 -26.90 20.08
C ASN A 381 0.34 -27.11 18.61
N PRO A 382 -0.30 -28.24 18.28
CA PRO A 382 -0.79 -28.53 16.93
C PRO A 382 -2.11 -27.81 16.62
N ASN A 383 -2.73 -27.13 17.59
CA ASN A 383 -4.03 -26.49 17.42
C ASN A 383 -3.91 -25.11 16.78
N TRP A 384 -4.95 -24.69 16.06
CA TRP A 384 -5.09 -23.31 15.63
C TRP A 384 -5.57 -22.44 16.81
N PHE A 385 -5.43 -21.10 16.69
CA PHE A 385 -5.95 -20.15 17.69
C PHE A 385 -7.38 -20.51 18.14
N GLN A 386 -7.56 -20.81 19.43
CA GLN A 386 -8.85 -21.20 19.98
C GLN A 386 -9.75 -20.00 20.33
N GLY A 387 -9.13 -18.86 20.66
CA GLY A 387 -9.79 -17.59 20.94
C GLY A 387 -8.81 -16.42 20.99
N THR A 388 -9.26 -15.27 21.48
CA THR A 388 -8.45 -14.03 21.50
C THR A 388 -7.29 -14.06 22.50
N ALA A 389 -7.49 -14.63 23.69
CA ALA A 389 -6.44 -14.77 24.70
C ALA A 389 -5.44 -15.88 24.33
N ASP A 390 -5.92 -16.99 23.75
CA ASP A 390 -5.05 -18.05 23.23
C ASP A 390 -4.10 -17.53 22.13
N ALA A 391 -4.61 -16.68 21.21
CA ALA A 391 -3.79 -16.09 20.15
C ALA A 391 -2.64 -15.22 20.69
N VAL A 392 -2.87 -14.47 21.77
CA VAL A 392 -1.80 -13.68 22.44
C VAL A 392 -0.87 -14.59 23.23
N ARG A 393 -1.42 -15.56 23.98
CA ARG A 393 -0.68 -16.54 24.79
C ARG A 393 0.32 -17.35 23.95
N GLN A 394 0.00 -17.70 22.71
CA GLN A 394 0.91 -18.41 21.79
C GLN A 394 2.15 -17.60 21.34
N TYR A 395 2.09 -16.27 21.40
CA TYR A 395 3.19 -15.35 21.03
C TYR A 395 3.73 -14.54 22.21
N LEU A 396 3.31 -14.87 23.43
CA LEU A 396 3.63 -14.11 24.64
C LEU A 396 5.13 -14.03 24.92
N TRP A 397 5.88 -15.09 24.59
CA TRP A 397 7.35 -15.12 24.64
C TRP A 397 8.00 -14.04 23.76
N LEU A 398 7.50 -13.84 22.54
CA LEU A 398 7.99 -12.81 21.61
C LEU A 398 7.60 -11.40 22.10
N PHE A 399 6.43 -11.26 22.74
CA PHE A 399 5.99 -10.01 23.34
C PHE A 399 6.78 -9.64 24.60
N GLU A 400 7.31 -10.63 25.32
CA GLU A 400 8.14 -10.44 26.50
C GLU A 400 9.54 -9.86 26.18
N GLU A 401 10.09 -10.14 24.99
CA GLU A 401 11.38 -9.60 24.53
C GLU A 401 11.37 -8.07 24.37
N HIS A 402 10.21 -7.44 24.15
CA HIS A 402 10.10 -5.99 23.94
C HIS A 402 10.19 -5.21 25.26
N ASN A 403 11.10 -4.23 25.33
CA ASN A 403 11.24 -3.34 26.48
C ASN A 403 10.17 -2.23 26.47
N ILE A 404 9.00 -2.54 27.01
CA ILE A 404 7.79 -1.69 27.03
C ILE A 404 7.13 -1.69 28.42
N LEU A 405 6.18 -0.78 28.64
CA LEU A 405 5.36 -0.69 29.84
C LEU A 405 3.97 -1.33 29.66
N GLU A 406 3.31 -1.10 28.52
CA GLU A 406 1.94 -1.60 28.26
C GLU A 406 1.77 -2.31 26.91
N PHE A 407 0.84 -3.25 26.87
CA PHE A 407 0.25 -3.80 25.64
C PHE A 407 -1.07 -3.09 25.34
N LEU A 408 -1.23 -2.60 24.12
CA LEU A 408 -2.50 -2.11 23.58
C LEU A 408 -3.12 -3.22 22.71
N VAL A 409 -4.12 -3.92 23.22
CA VAL A 409 -4.82 -5.00 22.52
C VAL A 409 -6.03 -4.44 21.78
N LEU A 410 -6.12 -4.68 20.47
CA LEU A 410 -7.13 -4.09 19.57
C LEU A 410 -7.87 -5.15 18.75
N ALA A 411 -9.20 -5.06 18.66
CA ALA A 411 -9.98 -5.80 17.68
C ALA A 411 -9.73 -5.31 16.23
N GLY A 412 -9.54 -6.26 15.30
CA GLY A 412 -9.21 -5.98 13.90
C GLY A 412 -10.38 -5.78 12.93
N ASP A 413 -11.61 -5.64 13.41
CA ASP A 413 -12.84 -5.56 12.59
C ASP A 413 -13.93 -4.61 13.11
N HIS A 414 -13.56 -3.57 13.84
CA HIS A 414 -14.46 -2.49 14.22
C HIS A 414 -14.15 -1.23 13.38
N LEU A 415 -15.16 -0.41 13.07
CA LEU A 415 -14.99 0.87 12.35
C LEU A 415 -15.08 2.04 13.33
N TYR A 416 -13.95 2.72 13.58
CA TYR A 416 -13.83 3.81 14.56
C TYR A 416 -12.56 4.63 14.35
N ARG A 417 -12.51 5.85 14.91
CA ARG A 417 -11.28 6.67 15.04
C ARG A 417 -11.09 7.00 16.51
N MET A 418 -9.98 6.55 17.09
CA MET A 418 -9.68 6.75 18.51
C MET A 418 -8.23 7.19 18.67
N ASP A 419 -8.02 8.22 19.48
CA ASP A 419 -6.70 8.58 19.98
C ASP A 419 -6.40 7.74 21.22
N TYR A 420 -5.42 6.83 21.09
CA TYR A 420 -5.00 5.96 22.18
C TYR A 420 -4.10 6.65 23.21
N GLU A 421 -3.47 7.80 22.91
CA GLU A 421 -2.60 8.45 23.90
C GLU A 421 -3.41 8.84 25.15
N ARG A 422 -4.62 9.36 24.97
CA ARG A 422 -5.57 9.66 26.07
C ARG A 422 -6.03 8.43 26.85
N PHE A 423 -6.19 7.30 26.16
CA PHE A 423 -6.58 6.02 26.76
C PHE A 423 -5.44 5.43 27.61
N ILE A 424 -4.20 5.57 27.15
CA ILE A 424 -2.98 5.14 27.86
C ILE A 424 -2.64 6.11 29.00
N LEU A 425 -2.86 7.42 28.85
CA LEU A 425 -2.81 8.40 29.95
C LEU A 425 -3.75 7.97 31.08
N ALA A 426 -5.03 7.72 30.77
CA ALA A 426 -6.01 7.31 31.78
C ALA A 426 -5.69 5.96 32.45
N HIS A 427 -4.97 5.05 31.76
CA HIS A 427 -4.42 3.82 32.36
C HIS A 427 -3.31 4.15 33.39
N ARG A 428 -2.34 5.00 33.02
CA ARG A 428 -1.22 5.39 33.89
C ARG A 428 -1.64 6.27 35.07
N GLU A 429 -2.47 7.29 34.83
CA GLU A 429 -2.93 8.25 35.86
C GLU A 429 -3.73 7.56 36.98
N ARG A 430 -4.59 6.60 36.62
CA ARG A 430 -5.36 5.80 37.58
C ARG A 430 -4.57 4.62 38.13
N ASN A 431 -3.35 4.38 37.64
CA ASN A 431 -2.52 3.22 37.97
C ASN A 431 -3.35 1.93 37.83
N ALA A 432 -4.01 1.76 36.68
CA ALA A 432 -4.85 0.61 36.40
C ALA A 432 -4.00 -0.61 36.02
N ASP A 433 -4.44 -1.81 36.39
CA ASP A 433 -3.81 -3.06 35.95
C ASP A 433 -4.29 -3.44 34.54
N ILE A 434 -5.55 -3.09 34.24
CA ILE A 434 -6.18 -3.16 32.92
C ILE A 434 -7.09 -1.94 32.74
N THR A 435 -7.12 -1.34 31.55
CA THR A 435 -8.16 -0.37 31.17
C THR A 435 -8.92 -0.85 29.94
N VAL A 436 -10.25 -0.86 30.01
CA VAL A 436 -11.16 -1.32 28.95
C VAL A 436 -11.83 -0.10 28.32
N ALA A 437 -11.81 -0.01 26.99
CA ALA A 437 -12.60 1.01 26.29
C ALA A 437 -14.09 0.62 26.30
N ALA A 438 -14.90 1.53 26.82
CA ALA A 438 -16.32 1.35 27.11
C ALA A 438 -17.17 2.27 26.22
N PHE A 439 -18.13 1.71 25.51
CA PHE A 439 -19.04 2.44 24.62
C PHE A 439 -20.46 2.48 25.20
N PRO A 440 -21.09 3.66 25.34
CA PRO A 440 -22.45 3.79 25.84
C PRO A 440 -23.47 3.33 24.79
N MET A 441 -24.51 2.60 25.20
CA MET A 441 -25.54 2.10 24.29
C MET A 441 -26.92 1.90 24.91
N ASP A 442 -27.91 1.79 24.02
CA ASP A 442 -29.32 1.53 24.31
C ASP A 442 -29.62 0.02 24.44
N GLU A 443 -30.73 -0.30 25.13
CA GLU A 443 -31.15 -1.67 25.47
C GLU A 443 -31.22 -2.62 24.27
N LYS A 444 -31.58 -2.11 23.07
CA LYS A 444 -31.74 -2.92 21.85
C LYS A 444 -30.41 -3.50 21.37
N ARG A 445 -29.31 -2.73 21.49
CA ARG A 445 -27.96 -3.14 21.09
C ARG A 445 -27.21 -3.84 22.22
N ALA A 446 -27.49 -3.48 23.48
CA ALA A 446 -26.82 -4.00 24.67
C ALA A 446 -26.72 -5.54 24.73
N THR A 447 -27.77 -6.26 24.33
CA THR A 447 -27.78 -7.75 24.34
C THR A 447 -26.80 -8.42 23.37
N ALA A 448 -26.18 -7.68 22.45
CA ALA A 448 -25.23 -8.19 21.48
C ALA A 448 -23.76 -8.17 21.95
N PHE A 449 -23.46 -7.53 23.09
CA PHE A 449 -22.09 -7.24 23.54
C PHE A 449 -21.85 -7.66 25.00
N GLY A 450 -20.58 -7.67 25.42
CA GLY A 450 -20.21 -7.81 26.82
C GLY A 450 -20.38 -6.50 27.56
N LEU A 451 -21.33 -6.48 28.49
CA LEU A 451 -21.64 -5.31 29.32
C LEU A 451 -20.78 -5.31 30.59
N MET A 452 -20.53 -4.13 31.13
CA MET A 452 -19.82 -3.95 32.39
C MET A 452 -20.59 -3.01 33.31
N LYS A 453 -20.37 -3.14 34.63
CA LYS A 453 -20.81 -2.15 35.62
C LYS A 453 -19.60 -1.57 36.32
N ILE A 454 -19.76 -0.32 36.75
CA ILE A 454 -18.71 0.49 37.37
C ILE A 454 -19.14 0.99 38.75
N ASP A 455 -18.16 1.32 39.57
CA ASP A 455 -18.33 2.16 40.76
C ASP A 455 -18.14 3.66 40.44
N GLU A 456 -18.19 4.51 41.48
CA GLU A 456 -18.10 5.98 41.37
C GLU A 456 -16.74 6.48 40.83
N ASP A 457 -15.66 5.69 40.95
CA ASP A 457 -14.34 5.97 40.36
C ASP A 457 -14.23 5.48 38.90
N GLY A 458 -15.28 4.85 38.36
CA GLY A 458 -15.31 4.25 37.04
C GLY A 458 -14.56 2.91 36.94
N ARG A 459 -14.23 2.28 38.07
CA ARG A 459 -13.59 0.95 38.11
C ARG A 459 -14.65 -0.11 37.83
N ILE A 460 -14.31 -1.11 37.03
CA ILE A 460 -15.22 -2.20 36.66
C ILE A 460 -15.35 -3.17 37.83
N ILE A 461 -16.60 -3.38 38.27
CA ILE A 461 -16.96 -4.23 39.42
C ILE A 461 -17.71 -5.51 39.03
N GLU A 462 -18.40 -5.51 37.88
CA GLU A 462 -19.19 -6.64 37.37
C GLU A 462 -19.08 -6.66 35.84
N PHE A 463 -19.00 -7.84 35.24
CA PHE A 463 -18.99 -8.02 33.78
C PHE A 463 -19.95 -9.15 33.40
N SER A 464 -20.72 -8.95 32.34
CA SER A 464 -21.68 -9.94 31.84
C SER A 464 -21.66 -10.00 30.32
N GLU A 465 -21.33 -11.17 29.77
CA GLU A 465 -21.27 -11.39 28.33
C GLU A 465 -22.67 -11.63 27.74
N LYS A 466 -23.13 -10.71 26.87
CA LYS A 466 -24.41 -10.79 26.13
C LYS A 466 -25.67 -11.07 27.02
N PRO A 467 -25.89 -10.31 28.11
CA PRO A 467 -26.97 -10.54 29.07
C PRO A 467 -28.35 -10.32 28.47
N LYS A 468 -29.36 -10.99 29.03
CA LYS A 468 -30.77 -10.95 28.55
C LYS A 468 -31.76 -10.96 29.71
N GLY A 469 -32.98 -10.48 29.46
CA GLY A 469 -34.05 -10.48 30.46
C GLY A 469 -33.68 -9.65 31.70
N ASP A 470 -33.88 -10.19 32.88
CA ASP A 470 -33.58 -9.46 34.13
C ASP A 470 -32.08 -9.31 34.40
N GLN A 471 -31.22 -10.18 33.83
CA GLN A 471 -29.77 -9.98 33.84
C GLN A 471 -29.36 -8.74 33.04
N LEU A 472 -30.07 -8.43 31.94
CA LEU A 472 -29.83 -7.19 31.19
C LEU A 472 -30.15 -5.98 32.07
N LYS A 473 -31.33 -5.96 32.71
CA LYS A 473 -31.74 -4.86 33.60
C LYS A 473 -30.76 -4.67 34.77
N ALA A 474 -30.23 -5.76 35.32
CA ALA A 474 -29.22 -5.72 36.38
C ALA A 474 -27.88 -5.10 35.96
N MET A 475 -27.60 -5.01 34.65
CA MET A 475 -26.41 -4.39 34.05
C MET A 475 -26.59 -2.91 33.68
N GLN A 476 -27.69 -2.27 34.08
CA GLN A 476 -27.83 -0.81 33.97
C GLN A 476 -26.84 -0.09 34.89
N VAL A 477 -26.33 1.05 34.43
CA VAL A 477 -25.46 1.96 35.18
C VAL A 477 -25.86 3.41 34.96
N ASP A 478 -25.46 4.29 35.87
CA ASP A 478 -25.43 5.72 35.60
C ASP A 478 -24.17 6.05 34.78
N THR A 479 -24.34 6.37 33.51
CA THR A 479 -23.22 6.70 32.62
C THR A 479 -22.71 8.14 32.78
N THR A 480 -23.37 8.99 33.59
CA THR A 480 -22.85 10.32 33.94
C THR A 480 -21.55 10.25 34.75
N ILE A 481 -21.34 9.16 35.50
CA ILE A 481 -20.10 8.86 36.23
C ILE A 481 -18.87 8.90 35.30
N LEU A 482 -19.04 8.51 34.03
CA LEU A 482 -17.97 8.52 33.03
C LEU A 482 -17.84 9.86 32.26
N GLY A 483 -18.68 10.86 32.57
CA GLY A 483 -18.70 12.18 31.92
C GLY A 483 -19.79 12.37 30.86
N LEU A 484 -20.70 11.39 30.68
CA LEU A 484 -21.83 11.52 29.76
C LEU A 484 -22.87 12.52 30.28
N ASP A 485 -23.59 13.23 29.40
CA ASP A 485 -24.65 14.17 29.84
C ASP A 485 -25.93 13.44 30.29
N ASP A 486 -26.65 14.01 31.26
CA ASP A 486 -27.89 13.50 31.87
C ASP A 486 -28.97 13.03 30.88
N LYS A 487 -28.96 13.56 29.64
CA LYS A 487 -29.92 13.19 28.59
C LYS A 487 -29.43 11.95 27.85
N LYS A 488 -28.21 11.97 27.30
CA LYS A 488 -27.59 10.78 26.70
C LYS A 488 -27.53 9.61 27.69
N ALA A 489 -27.28 9.86 28.98
CA ALA A 489 -27.20 8.83 30.00
C ALA A 489 -28.52 8.05 30.19
N LYS A 490 -29.66 8.74 30.07
CA LYS A 490 -31.01 8.11 30.12
C LYS A 490 -31.37 7.40 28.82
N GLU A 491 -30.83 7.85 27.69
CA GLU A 491 -31.00 7.20 26.38
C GLU A 491 -30.07 5.98 26.22
N MET A 492 -28.94 5.96 26.93
CA MET A 492 -27.89 4.92 26.88
C MET A 492 -27.42 4.51 28.29
N PRO A 493 -28.27 3.78 29.05
CA PRO A 493 -28.00 3.37 30.44
C PRO A 493 -27.10 2.11 30.55
N PHE A 494 -26.41 1.73 29.47
CA PHE A 494 -25.52 0.58 29.41
C PHE A 494 -24.16 0.98 28.85
N ILE A 495 -23.10 0.32 29.31
CA ILE A 495 -21.74 0.41 28.74
C ILE A 495 -21.24 -0.98 28.37
N ALA A 496 -20.68 -1.11 27.17
CA ALA A 496 -20.16 -2.35 26.64
C ALA A 496 -18.67 -2.27 26.29
N SER A 497 -17.97 -3.40 26.36
CA SER A 497 -16.59 -3.51 25.92
C SER A 497 -16.49 -3.36 24.40
N MET A 498 -15.63 -2.46 23.95
CA MET A 498 -15.30 -2.28 22.52
C MET A 498 -14.31 -3.33 22.00
N GLY A 499 -13.88 -4.30 22.82
CA GLY A 499 -12.80 -5.23 22.47
C GLY A 499 -11.43 -4.55 22.33
N ILE A 500 -11.20 -3.49 23.10
CA ILE A 500 -10.01 -2.63 23.08
C ILE A 500 -9.52 -2.44 24.52
N TYR A 501 -8.27 -2.79 24.78
CA TYR A 501 -7.71 -2.90 26.14
C TYR A 501 -6.29 -2.32 26.22
N VAL A 502 -5.97 -1.55 27.28
CA VAL A 502 -4.59 -1.34 27.75
C VAL A 502 -4.33 -2.32 28.89
N VAL A 503 -3.23 -3.05 28.85
CA VAL A 503 -2.82 -3.98 29.91
C VAL A 503 -1.34 -3.75 30.23
N SER A 504 -1.00 -3.55 31.50
CA SER A 504 0.41 -3.38 31.90
C SER A 504 1.20 -4.68 31.63
N LYS A 505 2.45 -4.59 31.16
CA LYS A 505 3.23 -5.74 30.66
C LYS A 505 3.23 -6.93 31.63
N ASN A 506 3.56 -6.68 32.89
CA ASN A 506 3.65 -7.70 33.93
C ASN A 506 2.28 -8.35 34.26
N VAL A 507 1.19 -7.58 34.13
CA VAL A 507 -0.18 -8.04 34.36
C VAL A 507 -0.60 -9.01 33.25
N MET A 508 -0.28 -8.71 31.98
CA MET A 508 -0.52 -9.63 30.86
C MET A 508 0.23 -10.96 31.04
N LEU A 509 1.50 -10.90 31.44
CA LEU A 509 2.35 -12.08 31.66
C LEU A 509 1.79 -12.96 32.79
N ASP A 510 1.43 -12.38 33.94
CA ASP A 510 0.88 -13.14 35.07
C ASP A 510 -0.52 -13.70 34.78
N LEU A 511 -1.39 -12.92 34.11
CA LEU A 511 -2.73 -13.37 33.73
C LEU A 511 -2.70 -14.56 32.77
N LEU A 512 -1.92 -14.49 31.69
CA LEU A 512 -1.92 -15.53 30.65
C LEU A 512 -1.01 -16.73 30.98
N SER A 513 0.02 -16.57 31.82
CA SER A 513 0.91 -17.69 32.19
C SER A 513 0.52 -18.37 33.50
N ASN A 514 0.06 -17.62 34.51
CA ASN A 514 -0.10 -18.14 35.88
C ASN A 514 -1.56 -18.19 36.36
N LYS A 515 -2.34 -17.10 36.18
CA LYS A 515 -3.70 -17.01 36.74
C LYS A 515 -4.72 -17.75 35.89
N PHE A 516 -4.68 -17.57 34.58
CA PHE A 516 -5.67 -18.08 33.63
C PHE A 516 -5.01 -18.76 32.40
N PRO A 517 -4.06 -19.70 32.58
CA PRO A 517 -3.35 -20.33 31.45
C PRO A 517 -4.25 -21.14 30.51
N GLY A 518 -5.44 -21.53 30.97
CA GLY A 518 -6.47 -22.18 30.14
C GLY A 518 -7.46 -21.23 29.45
N ALA A 519 -7.39 -19.92 29.70
CA ALA A 519 -8.35 -18.97 29.13
C ALA A 519 -8.10 -18.76 27.63
N ASN A 520 -9.16 -18.87 26.85
CA ASN A 520 -9.18 -18.75 25.40
C ASN A 520 -9.64 -17.36 24.95
N ASP A 521 -10.48 -16.64 25.69
CA ASP A 521 -10.97 -15.30 25.29
C ASP A 521 -10.76 -14.20 26.34
N PHE A 522 -10.34 -13.01 25.88
CA PHE A 522 -10.18 -11.85 26.76
C PHE A 522 -11.51 -11.38 27.34
N GLY A 523 -12.54 -11.20 26.51
CA GLY A 523 -13.78 -10.56 26.91
C GLY A 523 -14.61 -11.40 27.88
N SER A 524 -14.76 -12.69 27.60
CA SER A 524 -15.60 -13.57 28.43
C SER A 524 -14.88 -14.29 29.57
N GLU A 525 -13.54 -14.33 29.59
CA GLU A 525 -12.79 -15.12 30.58
C GLU A 525 -11.68 -14.31 31.28
N VAL A 526 -10.74 -13.68 30.56
CA VAL A 526 -9.60 -12.98 31.20
C VAL A 526 -10.02 -11.71 31.93
N ILE A 527 -10.86 -10.86 31.31
CA ILE A 527 -11.32 -9.61 31.93
C ILE A 527 -12.23 -9.88 33.16
N PRO A 528 -13.26 -10.75 33.10
CA PRO A 528 -14.02 -11.14 34.29
C PRO A 528 -13.15 -11.82 35.35
N GLY A 529 -12.20 -12.66 34.93
CA GLY A 529 -11.22 -13.31 35.81
C GLY A 529 -10.38 -12.28 36.59
N ALA A 530 -9.76 -11.33 35.89
CA ALA A 530 -8.98 -10.25 36.50
C ALA A 530 -9.79 -9.42 37.50
N THR A 531 -11.04 -9.06 37.15
CA THR A 531 -11.97 -8.38 38.06
C THR A 531 -12.27 -9.23 39.30
N SER A 532 -12.54 -10.53 39.13
CA SER A 532 -12.88 -11.44 40.23
C SER A 532 -11.75 -11.65 41.26
N ILE A 533 -10.48 -11.53 40.84
CA ILE A 533 -9.30 -11.61 41.72
C ILE A 533 -8.89 -10.24 42.29
N GLY A 534 -9.70 -9.20 42.08
CA GLY A 534 -9.53 -7.88 42.71
C GLY A 534 -8.54 -6.94 42.02
N MET A 535 -8.11 -7.23 40.79
CA MET A 535 -7.27 -6.31 40.01
C MET A 535 -8.01 -4.99 39.68
N ARG A 536 -7.25 -3.93 39.43
CA ARG A 536 -7.73 -2.60 39.07
C ARG A 536 -8.07 -2.57 37.59
N VAL A 537 -9.19 -3.19 37.25
CA VAL A 537 -9.80 -3.16 35.91
C VAL A 537 -10.66 -1.90 35.81
N GLN A 538 -10.32 -0.99 34.90
CA GLN A 538 -10.86 0.37 34.83
C GLN A 538 -11.64 0.59 33.52
N ALA A 539 -12.77 1.32 33.56
CA ALA A 539 -13.45 1.77 32.34
C ALA A 539 -12.87 3.09 31.82
N TYR A 540 -12.81 3.23 30.49
CA TYR A 540 -12.53 4.48 29.78
C TYR A 540 -13.62 4.72 28.73
N LEU A 541 -14.28 5.87 28.80
CA LEU A 541 -15.39 6.21 27.90
C LEU A 541 -14.90 6.59 26.51
N TYR A 542 -15.56 6.07 25.48
CA TYR A 542 -15.38 6.49 24.09
C TYR A 542 -16.62 7.21 23.55
N GLU A 543 -16.49 8.51 23.26
CA GLU A 543 -17.54 9.37 22.71
C GLU A 543 -17.40 9.59 21.18
N GLY A 544 -17.11 8.54 20.41
CA GLY A 544 -16.99 8.62 18.94
C GLY A 544 -17.88 7.62 18.20
N TYR A 545 -17.81 7.63 16.88
CA TYR A 545 -18.44 6.60 16.06
C TYR A 545 -17.72 5.26 16.23
N TRP A 546 -18.47 4.19 16.53
CA TRP A 546 -17.98 2.82 16.62
C TRP A 546 -19.04 1.82 16.14
N GLU A 547 -18.62 0.83 15.34
CA GLU A 547 -19.51 -0.19 14.77
C GLU A 547 -18.78 -1.54 14.62
N ASP A 548 -19.38 -2.65 15.06
CA ASP A 548 -18.90 -4.03 14.81
C ASP A 548 -19.22 -4.44 13.36
N ILE A 549 -18.25 -4.26 12.46
CA ILE A 549 -18.35 -4.67 11.06
C ILE A 549 -17.88 -6.12 10.82
N GLY A 550 -17.91 -6.94 11.87
CA GLY A 550 -17.65 -8.37 11.85
C GLY A 550 -18.82 -9.23 11.33
N THR A 551 -19.97 -8.65 10.96
CA THR A 551 -21.08 -9.35 10.27
C THR A 551 -21.33 -8.79 8.87
N ILE A 552 -21.87 -9.61 7.96
CA ILE A 552 -22.14 -9.21 6.57
C ILE A 552 -23.10 -8.01 6.48
N GLU A 553 -24.13 -7.94 7.34
CA GLU A 553 -25.09 -6.83 7.34
C GLU A 553 -24.47 -5.53 7.88
N ALA A 554 -23.84 -5.57 9.06
CA ALA A 554 -23.20 -4.39 9.65
C ALA A 554 -22.06 -3.86 8.77
N PHE A 555 -21.27 -4.76 8.19
CA PHE A 555 -20.25 -4.42 7.19
C PHE A 555 -20.84 -3.71 5.97
N TYR A 556 -21.96 -4.19 5.42
CA TYR A 556 -22.64 -3.54 4.31
C TYR A 556 -23.19 -2.15 4.70
N ASN A 557 -23.92 -2.07 5.82
CA ASN A 557 -24.52 -0.83 6.31
C ASN A 557 -23.46 0.25 6.59
N ALA A 558 -22.36 -0.10 7.27
CA ALA A 558 -21.25 0.80 7.56
C ALA A 558 -20.49 1.24 6.30
N ASN A 559 -20.37 0.37 5.28
CA ASN A 559 -19.81 0.78 3.99
C ASN A 559 -20.73 1.80 3.28
N LEU A 560 -22.05 1.57 3.20
CA LEU A 560 -22.95 2.54 2.57
C LEU A 560 -23.13 3.83 3.42
N GLY A 561 -22.94 3.76 4.74
CA GLY A 561 -23.00 4.92 5.65
C GLY A 561 -22.05 6.06 5.28
N ILE A 562 -20.97 5.80 4.52
CA ILE A 562 -20.07 6.83 4.00
C ILE A 562 -20.71 7.72 2.91
N THR A 563 -21.87 7.33 2.37
CA THR A 563 -22.63 8.09 1.36
C THR A 563 -23.67 9.03 1.95
N LYS A 564 -23.91 8.94 3.27
CA LYS A 564 -24.95 9.65 4.00
C LYS A 564 -24.74 11.18 3.96
N LYS A 565 -25.86 11.91 3.92
CA LYS A 565 -25.92 13.38 3.89
C LYS A 565 -26.53 13.94 5.18
N PRO A 566 -26.15 15.14 5.63
CA PRO A 566 -25.16 16.05 5.02
C PRO A 566 -23.70 15.63 5.27
N VAL A 567 -23.47 14.76 6.25
CA VAL A 567 -22.17 14.18 6.59
C VAL A 567 -22.31 12.66 6.78
N PRO A 568 -21.26 11.86 6.49
CA PRO A 568 -21.24 10.44 6.83
C PRO A 568 -21.08 10.22 8.33
N ASP A 569 -21.59 9.10 8.84
CA ASP A 569 -21.41 8.74 10.26
C ASP A 569 -19.94 8.43 10.60
N PHE A 570 -19.17 7.99 9.61
CA PHE A 570 -17.71 7.85 9.69
C PHE A 570 -17.03 8.45 8.45
N SER A 571 -16.03 9.31 8.66
CA SER A 571 -15.16 9.82 7.60
C SER A 571 -13.76 9.20 7.68
N PHE A 572 -13.38 8.46 6.64
CA PHE A 572 -12.01 7.94 6.46
C PHE A 572 -10.99 9.07 6.34
N TYR A 573 -11.38 10.18 5.70
CA TYR A 573 -10.58 11.40 5.66
C TYR A 573 -10.74 12.19 6.97
N ASP A 574 -9.62 12.59 7.55
CA ASP A 574 -9.52 13.65 8.55
C ASP A 574 -8.18 14.38 8.33
N ARG A 575 -8.07 15.64 8.78
CA ARG A 575 -6.86 16.45 8.59
C ARG A 575 -5.74 16.11 9.59
N SER A 576 -6.09 15.66 10.79
CA SER A 576 -5.16 15.42 11.90
C SER A 576 -4.91 13.93 12.16
N SER A 577 -5.90 13.07 11.89
CA SER A 577 -5.81 11.62 12.06
C SER A 577 -6.46 10.88 10.87
N PRO A 578 -5.92 11.01 9.65
CA PRO A 578 -6.44 10.30 8.48
C PRO A 578 -6.34 8.78 8.67
N ILE A 579 -7.23 8.04 8.01
CA ILE A 579 -6.98 6.61 7.78
C ILE A 579 -6.00 6.49 6.61
N TYR A 580 -4.87 5.83 6.85
CA TYR A 580 -3.86 5.53 5.84
C TYR A 580 -4.23 4.27 5.05
N THR A 581 -3.62 4.10 3.89
CA THR A 581 -3.67 2.84 3.12
C THR A 581 -2.52 2.81 2.12
N GLN A 582 -2.37 1.70 1.40
CA GLN A 582 -1.33 1.54 0.39
C GLN A 582 -1.42 2.63 -0.72
N PRO A 583 -0.35 3.39 -1.02
CA PRO A 583 -0.26 4.19 -2.23
C PRO A 583 -0.28 3.31 -3.48
N ARG A 584 -1.03 3.70 -4.52
CA ARG A 584 -1.29 2.86 -5.71
C ARG A 584 -1.04 3.55 -7.05
N TYR A 585 -0.85 4.87 -7.05
CA TYR A 585 -0.60 5.70 -8.24
C TYR A 585 -1.60 5.43 -9.39
N LEU A 586 -2.87 5.19 -9.05
CA LEU A 586 -3.92 4.95 -10.02
C LEU A 586 -4.34 6.25 -10.73
N PRO A 587 -4.80 6.18 -11.99
CA PRO A 587 -5.35 7.34 -12.68
C PRO A 587 -6.62 7.86 -11.98
N PRO A 588 -7.02 9.12 -12.23
CA PRO A 588 -8.33 9.59 -11.84
C PRO A 588 -9.43 8.74 -12.48
N SER A 589 -10.55 8.56 -11.77
CA SER A 589 -11.68 7.77 -12.25
C SER A 589 -12.33 8.40 -13.48
N LYS A 590 -12.43 7.62 -14.56
CA LYS A 590 -12.93 8.07 -15.86
C LYS A 590 -14.38 7.69 -16.03
N MET A 591 -15.25 8.70 -16.08
CA MET A 591 -16.66 8.57 -16.44
C MET A 591 -16.84 9.01 -17.90
N LEU A 592 -17.67 8.29 -18.65
CA LEU A 592 -18.10 8.68 -19.99
C LEU A 592 -19.41 9.46 -19.95
N ASP A 593 -20.40 8.93 -19.23
CA ASP A 593 -21.78 9.44 -19.15
C ASP A 593 -22.46 8.75 -17.96
N ALA A 594 -22.39 9.33 -16.76
CA ALA A 594 -22.80 8.63 -15.54
C ALA A 594 -23.73 9.47 -14.68
N ASP A 595 -24.96 8.97 -14.49
CA ASP A 595 -25.95 9.51 -13.55
C ASP A 595 -25.63 8.95 -12.15
N VAL A 596 -24.89 9.72 -11.35
CA VAL A 596 -24.36 9.30 -10.04
C VAL A 596 -25.04 10.08 -8.92
N THR A 597 -25.79 9.36 -8.08
CA THR A 597 -26.55 9.92 -6.95
C THR A 597 -26.15 9.24 -5.64
N ASP A 598 -25.97 10.03 -4.58
CA ASP A 598 -25.70 9.55 -3.21
C ASP A 598 -24.63 8.45 -3.14
N SER A 599 -23.52 8.57 -3.86
CA SER A 599 -22.56 7.48 -4.07
C SER A 599 -21.11 7.94 -3.96
N VAL A 600 -20.22 7.04 -3.54
CA VAL A 600 -18.76 7.28 -3.44
C VAL A 600 -18.03 6.45 -4.49
N ILE A 601 -17.10 7.09 -5.21
CA ILE A 601 -16.31 6.50 -6.29
C ILE A 601 -14.83 6.46 -5.89
N GLY A 602 -14.26 5.26 -5.83
CA GLY A 602 -12.86 5.00 -5.49
C GLY A 602 -11.89 5.26 -6.64
N GLU A 603 -10.62 4.92 -6.44
CA GLU A 603 -9.51 5.21 -7.36
C GLU A 603 -9.63 4.50 -8.72
N GLY A 604 -9.34 5.19 -9.82
CA GLY A 604 -9.12 4.61 -11.14
C GLY A 604 -10.28 3.77 -11.72
N CYS A 605 -11.52 4.10 -11.40
CA CYS A 605 -12.70 3.44 -11.97
C CYS A 605 -12.87 3.81 -13.46
N VAL A 606 -13.49 2.91 -14.24
CA VAL A 606 -13.81 3.10 -15.66
C VAL A 606 -15.30 2.88 -15.86
N ILE A 607 -16.03 3.96 -16.06
CA ILE A 607 -17.49 4.02 -15.94
C ILE A 607 -18.08 4.49 -17.28
N LYS A 608 -18.93 3.67 -17.90
CA LYS A 608 -19.60 3.94 -19.19
C LYS A 608 -20.97 4.63 -18.98
N ASN A 609 -21.80 4.66 -20.02
CA ASN A 609 -23.21 5.07 -19.90
C ASN A 609 -23.92 4.19 -18.85
N CYS A 610 -24.24 4.73 -17.67
CA CYS A 610 -24.85 3.96 -16.58
C CYS A 610 -25.50 4.86 -15.51
N ARG A 611 -26.26 4.24 -14.60
CA ARG A 611 -26.86 4.90 -13.43
C ARG A 611 -26.40 4.25 -12.13
N ILE A 612 -25.90 5.05 -11.19
CA ILE A 612 -25.33 4.63 -9.91
C ILE A 612 -26.02 5.40 -8.78
N ARG A 613 -26.61 4.69 -7.81
CA ARG A 613 -27.40 5.27 -6.72
C ARG A 613 -27.09 4.60 -5.39
N HIS A 614 -26.90 5.41 -4.33
CA HIS A 614 -26.73 4.93 -2.95
C HIS A 614 -25.69 3.79 -2.84
N SER A 615 -24.53 3.97 -3.48
CA SER A 615 -23.59 2.89 -3.76
C SER A 615 -22.12 3.31 -3.52
N VAL A 616 -21.28 2.32 -3.25
CA VAL A 616 -19.84 2.49 -3.03
C VAL A 616 -19.09 1.71 -4.09
N VAL A 617 -18.40 2.43 -4.99
CA VAL A 617 -17.71 1.88 -6.16
C VAL A 617 -16.22 1.81 -5.86
N GLY A 618 -15.72 0.64 -5.45
CA GLY A 618 -14.33 0.43 -5.06
C GLY A 618 -13.32 0.54 -6.21
N LEU A 619 -12.05 0.71 -5.84
CA LEU A 619 -10.96 0.99 -6.79
C LEU A 619 -10.90 0.01 -8.00
N ARG A 620 -10.59 0.57 -9.17
CA ARG A 620 -10.54 -0.11 -10.48
C ARG A 620 -11.84 -0.76 -10.95
N SER A 621 -13.01 -0.34 -10.44
CA SER A 621 -14.29 -0.86 -10.93
C SER A 621 -14.51 -0.52 -12.41
N CYS A 622 -14.80 -1.53 -13.23
CA CYS A 622 -15.27 -1.38 -14.61
C CYS A 622 -16.80 -1.52 -14.64
N ILE A 623 -17.52 -0.54 -15.20
CA ILE A 623 -18.98 -0.54 -15.31
C ILE A 623 -19.35 -0.26 -16.77
N SER A 624 -20.03 -1.21 -17.43
CA SER A 624 -20.36 -1.18 -18.86
C SER A 624 -21.66 -0.42 -19.18
N GLU A 625 -21.94 -0.28 -20.47
CA GLU A 625 -23.08 0.49 -20.99
C GLU A 625 -24.45 -0.07 -20.54
N GLY A 626 -25.39 0.81 -20.18
CA GLY A 626 -26.75 0.45 -19.75
C GLY A 626 -26.87 -0.10 -18.32
N ALA A 627 -25.77 -0.21 -17.56
CA ALA A 627 -25.80 -0.76 -16.21
C ALA A 627 -26.57 0.14 -15.21
N ILE A 628 -27.27 -0.49 -14.26
CA ILE A 628 -28.00 0.15 -13.17
C ILE A 628 -27.50 -0.44 -11.85
N ILE A 629 -27.01 0.41 -10.95
CA ILE A 629 -26.39 0.00 -9.69
C ILE A 629 -27.07 0.77 -8.55
N GLU A 630 -27.77 0.05 -7.68
CA GLU A 630 -28.54 0.61 -6.57
C GLU A 630 -28.16 -0.07 -5.25
N ASP A 631 -28.04 0.70 -4.16
CA ASP A 631 -27.85 0.14 -2.81
C ASP A 631 -26.67 -0.86 -2.73
N THR A 632 -25.55 -0.61 -3.41
CA THR A 632 -24.56 -1.67 -3.72
C THR A 632 -23.13 -1.29 -3.36
N LEU A 633 -22.41 -2.23 -2.74
CA LEU A 633 -20.97 -2.17 -2.50
C LEU A 633 -20.22 -2.97 -3.57
N LEU A 634 -19.55 -2.30 -4.50
CA LEU A 634 -18.57 -2.92 -5.39
C LEU A 634 -17.20 -2.85 -4.74
N MET A 635 -16.50 -3.98 -4.57
CA MET A 635 -15.11 -3.96 -4.11
C MET A 635 -14.11 -3.62 -5.22
N GLY A 636 -14.55 -3.60 -6.48
CA GLY A 636 -13.73 -3.28 -7.65
C GLY A 636 -12.73 -4.38 -8.00
N ALA A 637 -11.52 -4.00 -8.44
CA ALA A 637 -10.51 -4.94 -8.93
C ALA A 637 -9.11 -4.69 -8.36
N ASP A 638 -8.27 -5.72 -8.38
CA ASP A 638 -6.87 -5.68 -7.95
C ASP A 638 -5.93 -5.30 -9.10
N TYR A 639 -6.37 -5.46 -10.35
CA TYR A 639 -5.67 -5.11 -11.59
C TYR A 639 -6.66 -4.71 -12.69
N TYR A 640 -6.16 -4.18 -13.81
CA TYR A 640 -6.94 -3.96 -15.02
C TYR A 640 -6.71 -5.07 -16.05
N GLU A 641 -7.75 -5.40 -16.82
CA GLU A 641 -7.64 -6.15 -18.07
C GLU A 641 -7.39 -5.18 -19.23
N THR A 642 -6.50 -5.55 -20.15
CA THR A 642 -6.24 -4.80 -21.38
C THR A 642 -7.34 -5.07 -22.42
N GLU A 643 -7.35 -4.31 -23.52
CA GLU A 643 -8.27 -4.57 -24.63
C GLU A 643 -7.96 -5.89 -25.35
N ALA A 644 -6.70 -6.32 -25.37
CA ALA A 644 -6.31 -7.64 -25.85
C ALA A 644 -6.86 -8.76 -24.95
N ASP A 645 -6.74 -8.62 -23.62
CA ASP A 645 -7.31 -9.57 -22.65
C ASP A 645 -8.83 -9.69 -22.82
N ARG A 646 -9.54 -8.54 -22.89
CA ARG A 646 -10.99 -8.50 -23.10
C ARG A 646 -11.42 -9.14 -24.43
N LYS A 647 -10.68 -8.89 -25.52
CA LYS A 647 -10.97 -9.50 -26.83
C LYS A 647 -10.75 -11.02 -26.80
N PHE A 648 -9.65 -11.48 -26.21
CA PHE A 648 -9.34 -12.91 -26.05
C PHE A 648 -10.36 -13.65 -25.17
N LEU A 649 -10.88 -13.00 -24.14
CA LEU A 649 -11.97 -13.53 -23.32
C LEU A 649 -13.27 -13.66 -24.13
N ALA A 650 -13.64 -12.61 -24.88
CA ALA A 650 -14.82 -12.64 -25.76
C ALA A 650 -14.71 -13.71 -26.87
N GLU A 651 -13.53 -13.87 -27.48
CA GLU A 651 -13.23 -14.94 -28.45
C GLU A 651 -13.35 -16.36 -27.86
N LYS A 652 -13.27 -16.48 -26.52
CA LYS A 652 -13.49 -17.72 -25.77
C LYS A 652 -14.88 -17.84 -25.14
N GLY A 653 -15.80 -16.90 -25.38
CA GLY A 653 -17.12 -16.86 -24.73
C GLY A 653 -17.05 -16.57 -23.21
N SER A 654 -15.95 -16.00 -22.73
CA SER A 654 -15.73 -15.65 -21.32
C SER A 654 -15.97 -14.16 -21.05
N VAL A 655 -16.42 -13.85 -19.83
CA VAL A 655 -16.81 -12.51 -19.39
C VAL A 655 -15.59 -11.74 -18.83
N PRO A 656 -15.41 -10.43 -19.15
CA PRO A 656 -14.36 -9.60 -18.56
C PRO A 656 -14.62 -9.24 -17.08
N ILE A 657 -13.64 -8.66 -16.39
CA ILE A 657 -13.81 -8.15 -15.03
C ILE A 657 -14.65 -6.87 -15.03
N GLY A 658 -15.65 -6.82 -14.15
CA GLY A 658 -16.54 -5.67 -13.96
C GLY A 658 -18.02 -6.01 -14.00
N ILE A 659 -18.83 -4.97 -14.18
CA ILE A 659 -20.28 -5.07 -14.43
C ILE A 659 -20.52 -5.06 -15.94
N GLY A 660 -21.14 -6.12 -16.46
CA GLY A 660 -21.54 -6.24 -17.86
C GLY A 660 -22.66 -5.27 -18.26
N LYS A 661 -22.96 -5.20 -19.55
CA LYS A 661 -23.94 -4.28 -20.11
C LYS A 661 -25.35 -4.57 -19.60
N ASN A 662 -26.21 -3.56 -19.60
CA ASN A 662 -27.63 -3.64 -19.22
C ASN A 662 -27.93 -4.26 -17.83
N SER A 663 -26.89 -4.49 -17.01
CA SER A 663 -27.01 -5.29 -15.80
C SER A 663 -27.61 -4.47 -14.67
N HIS A 664 -28.58 -5.03 -13.95
CA HIS A 664 -29.21 -4.38 -12.79
C HIS A 664 -28.73 -5.06 -11.51
N ILE A 665 -27.90 -4.35 -10.75
CA ILE A 665 -27.36 -4.79 -9.47
C ILE A 665 -28.03 -3.99 -8.37
N LYS A 666 -28.73 -4.66 -7.46
CA LYS A 666 -29.44 -4.04 -6.35
C LYS A 666 -29.15 -4.74 -5.02
N ARG A 667 -28.91 -3.96 -3.97
CA ARG A 667 -28.78 -4.40 -2.58
C ARG A 667 -27.79 -5.57 -2.42
N ALA A 668 -26.58 -5.34 -2.92
CA ALA A 668 -25.57 -6.39 -3.07
C ALA A 668 -24.16 -5.97 -2.59
N ILE A 669 -23.34 -6.98 -2.29
CA ILE A 669 -21.88 -6.85 -2.25
C ILE A 669 -21.31 -7.64 -3.43
N ILE A 670 -20.52 -6.97 -4.28
CA ILE A 670 -19.79 -7.57 -5.39
C ILE A 670 -18.30 -7.62 -5.03
N ASP A 671 -17.75 -8.82 -4.86
CA ASP A 671 -16.37 -9.02 -4.40
C ASP A 671 -15.31 -8.74 -5.50
N LYS A 672 -14.04 -8.63 -5.07
CA LYS A 672 -12.88 -8.34 -5.91
C LYS A 672 -12.80 -9.22 -7.16
N ASN A 673 -12.61 -8.57 -8.31
CA ASN A 673 -12.37 -9.19 -9.62
C ASN A 673 -13.55 -10.04 -10.14
N ALA A 674 -14.78 -9.79 -9.68
CA ALA A 674 -15.97 -10.44 -10.21
C ALA A 674 -16.17 -10.14 -11.71
N ARG A 675 -16.73 -11.13 -12.42
CA ARG A 675 -17.01 -11.10 -13.87
C ARG A 675 -18.52 -11.20 -14.08
N ILE A 676 -19.24 -10.07 -14.01
CA ILE A 676 -20.69 -10.05 -14.21
C ILE A 676 -20.98 -9.97 -15.72
N GLY A 677 -21.74 -10.93 -16.25
CA GLY A 677 -22.10 -10.97 -17.68
C GLY A 677 -23.02 -9.82 -18.10
N ASP A 678 -23.22 -9.67 -19.42
CA ASP A 678 -24.23 -8.76 -19.97
C ASP A 678 -25.66 -9.25 -19.59
N ASP A 679 -26.60 -8.31 -19.44
CA ASP A 679 -28.01 -8.50 -19.07
C ASP A 679 -28.30 -9.18 -17.70
N VAL A 680 -27.30 -9.31 -16.81
CA VAL A 680 -27.44 -9.96 -15.49
C VAL A 680 -28.25 -9.11 -14.52
N LYS A 681 -29.17 -9.75 -13.77
CA LYS A 681 -30.06 -9.09 -12.79
C LYS A 681 -29.88 -9.68 -11.40
N ILE A 682 -29.21 -8.94 -10.53
CA ILE A 682 -29.06 -9.24 -9.10
C ILE A 682 -30.06 -8.35 -8.35
N ILE A 683 -31.29 -8.85 -8.16
CA ILE A 683 -32.40 -8.09 -7.56
C ILE A 683 -33.17 -8.83 -6.45
N ASN A 684 -32.90 -10.14 -6.23
CA ASN A 684 -33.55 -10.99 -5.23
C ASN A 684 -35.09 -10.83 -5.16
N SER A 685 -35.77 -10.98 -6.31
CA SER A 685 -37.24 -10.82 -6.45
C SER A 685 -38.04 -11.62 -5.42
N ASP A 686 -37.54 -12.81 -5.09
CA ASP A 686 -38.23 -13.80 -4.26
C ASP A 686 -37.95 -13.56 -2.76
N ASN A 687 -37.21 -12.48 -2.43
CA ASN A 687 -36.89 -12.02 -1.08
C ASN A 687 -36.24 -13.08 -0.19
N VAL A 688 -35.43 -13.96 -0.78
CA VAL A 688 -34.67 -15.01 -0.09
C VAL A 688 -33.80 -14.38 1.00
N GLN A 689 -33.82 -14.96 2.21
CA GLN A 689 -33.08 -14.44 3.37
C GLN A 689 -31.70 -15.07 3.53
N GLU A 690 -31.61 -16.40 3.37
CA GLU A 690 -30.36 -17.15 3.37
C GLU A 690 -30.31 -18.15 2.21
N ALA A 691 -29.16 -18.25 1.54
CA ALA A 691 -28.89 -19.27 0.52
C ALA A 691 -27.39 -19.50 0.35
N ALA A 692 -26.95 -20.76 0.30
CA ALA A 692 -25.55 -21.14 0.11
C ALA A 692 -25.29 -21.67 -1.32
N LYS A 693 -25.39 -20.81 -2.33
CA LYS A 693 -25.16 -21.18 -3.75
C LYS A 693 -23.71 -21.02 -4.16
N GLU A 694 -22.84 -21.69 -3.41
CA GLU A 694 -21.39 -21.52 -3.54
C GLU A 694 -20.87 -22.00 -4.91
N THR A 695 -21.52 -22.98 -5.54
CA THR A 695 -21.31 -23.44 -6.92
C THR A 695 -21.48 -22.29 -7.91
N ASP A 696 -22.60 -21.59 -7.80
CA ASP A 696 -23.09 -20.52 -8.67
C ASP A 696 -22.33 -19.19 -8.43
N GLY A 697 -21.47 -19.15 -7.41
CA GLY A 697 -20.66 -18.00 -7.05
C GLY A 697 -21.37 -16.98 -6.15
N TYR A 698 -22.40 -17.37 -5.39
CA TYR A 698 -23.07 -16.42 -4.50
C TYR A 698 -23.55 -17.02 -3.17
N PHE A 699 -23.78 -16.13 -2.22
CA PHE A 699 -24.43 -16.38 -0.95
C PHE A 699 -25.53 -15.34 -0.74
N ILE A 700 -26.57 -15.70 -0.04
CA ILE A 700 -27.54 -14.74 0.50
C ILE A 700 -27.47 -14.90 2.02
N LYS A 701 -27.41 -13.79 2.75
CA LYS A 701 -27.32 -13.72 4.21
C LYS A 701 -28.03 -12.46 4.66
N SER A 702 -28.99 -12.58 5.57
CA SER A 702 -29.76 -11.45 6.08
C SER A 702 -29.77 -11.45 7.61
N GLY A 703 -29.28 -10.37 8.20
CA GLY A 703 -29.91 -9.83 9.41
C GLY A 703 -30.92 -8.78 8.93
N PHE A 704 -32.16 -8.82 9.46
CA PHE A 704 -33.29 -7.89 9.27
C PHE A 704 -33.51 -7.19 7.91
N GLY A 705 -32.97 -7.71 6.81
CA GLY A 705 -33.11 -7.13 5.48
C GLY A 705 -32.26 -7.82 4.40
N HIS A 706 -32.88 -7.97 3.23
CA HIS A 706 -32.44 -8.80 2.10
C HIS A 706 -31.06 -8.38 1.54
N LEU A 707 -29.96 -9.12 1.82
CA LEU A 707 -28.66 -8.84 1.20
C LEU A 707 -28.15 -10.00 0.32
N GLY A 708 -27.96 -9.72 -0.97
CA GLY A 708 -27.35 -10.64 -1.93
C GLY A 708 -25.84 -10.48 -2.03
N PHE A 709 -25.07 -11.46 -1.60
CA PHE A 709 -23.61 -11.45 -1.70
C PHE A 709 -23.14 -12.23 -2.95
N PHE A 710 -22.41 -11.60 -3.88
CA PHE A 710 -21.94 -12.26 -5.10
C PHE A 710 -20.42 -12.19 -5.27
N GLN A 711 -19.79 -13.36 -5.39
CA GLN A 711 -18.38 -13.59 -5.76
C GLN A 711 -18.36 -14.53 -6.98
N ILE A 712 -18.71 -13.99 -8.15
CA ILE A 712 -18.66 -14.79 -9.39
C ILE A 712 -17.22 -15.26 -9.61
N ARG A 713 -17.09 -16.58 -9.71
CA ARG A 713 -15.82 -17.32 -9.72
C ARG A 713 -15.09 -17.12 -11.05
N PRO A 714 -13.76 -16.91 -11.05
CA PRO A 714 -12.92 -17.71 -11.95
C PRO A 714 -12.99 -19.17 -11.47
N GLU A 715 -13.28 -20.09 -12.38
CA GLU A 715 -13.65 -21.49 -12.09
C GLU A 715 -12.76 -22.16 -11.03
N GLN A 716 -13.37 -22.79 -10.01
CA GLN A 716 -12.65 -23.79 -9.23
C GLN A 716 -12.64 -25.09 -10.02
N MET A 717 -11.66 -25.26 -10.90
CA MET A 717 -11.27 -26.60 -11.33
C MET A 717 -10.81 -27.39 -10.10
N SER A 718 -11.40 -28.56 -9.88
CA SER A 718 -10.91 -29.53 -8.90
C SER A 718 -9.48 -29.95 -9.28
N TYR A 719 -8.63 -30.18 -8.29
CA TYR A 719 -7.27 -30.67 -8.48
C TYR A 719 -7.09 -32.00 -7.73
N ALA A 720 -6.31 -32.91 -8.30
CA ALA A 720 -5.91 -34.15 -7.62
C ALA A 720 -4.88 -33.87 -6.52
N TYR A 721 -3.87 -33.03 -6.84
CA TYR A 721 -2.79 -32.66 -5.92
C TYR A 721 -2.54 -31.15 -5.90
N LEU A 722 -2.11 -30.67 -4.74
CA LEU A 722 -1.49 -29.36 -4.54
C LEU A 722 -0.01 -29.59 -4.19
N PHE A 723 0.91 -28.94 -4.90
CA PHE A 723 2.35 -28.98 -4.60
C PHE A 723 2.84 -27.61 -4.11
N LYS A 724 3.53 -27.57 -2.97
CA LYS A 724 4.25 -26.37 -2.50
C LYS A 724 5.63 -26.29 -3.15
N TYR A 725 5.93 -25.13 -3.75
CA TYR A 725 7.16 -24.77 -4.45
C TYR A 725 7.83 -23.58 -3.76
N ILE A 726 9.16 -23.52 -3.84
CA ILE A 726 9.96 -22.34 -3.43
C ILE A 726 10.90 -21.92 -4.57
N ILE A 727 11.14 -20.61 -4.75
CA ILE A 727 12.13 -20.07 -5.69
C ILE A 727 13.23 -19.38 -4.89
N ILE A 728 14.47 -19.84 -5.04
CA ILE A 728 15.65 -19.44 -4.23
C ILE A 728 16.84 -19.08 -5.11
N GLY A 729 17.82 -18.38 -4.53
CA GLY A 729 18.98 -17.82 -5.22
C GLY A 729 19.11 -16.31 -5.05
N ASP A 730 20.22 -15.76 -5.54
CA ASP A 730 20.67 -14.38 -5.30
C ASP A 730 19.69 -13.28 -5.72
N THR A 731 19.98 -12.07 -5.24
CA THR A 731 19.28 -10.85 -5.67
C THR A 731 19.54 -10.55 -7.15
N GLY A 732 18.52 -10.07 -7.86
CA GLY A 732 18.61 -9.65 -9.26
C GLY A 732 18.72 -10.79 -10.29
N VAL A 733 18.70 -12.08 -9.90
CA VAL A 733 18.70 -13.21 -10.85
C VAL A 733 17.36 -13.38 -11.60
N GLY A 734 16.31 -12.65 -11.18
CA GLY A 734 15.01 -12.62 -11.86
C GLY A 734 14.00 -13.67 -11.38
N LYS A 735 14.09 -14.10 -10.11
CA LYS A 735 13.16 -15.08 -9.49
C LYS A 735 11.70 -14.63 -9.55
N SER A 736 11.41 -13.40 -9.11
CA SER A 736 10.09 -12.77 -9.19
C SER A 736 9.60 -12.60 -10.64
N CYS A 737 10.51 -12.28 -11.57
CA CYS A 737 10.20 -12.25 -13.01
C CYS A 737 9.79 -13.63 -13.56
N LEU A 738 10.43 -14.73 -13.12
CA LEU A 738 10.02 -16.09 -13.49
C LEU A 738 8.66 -16.45 -12.90
N LEU A 739 8.37 -16.02 -11.67
CA LEU A 739 7.05 -16.19 -11.04
C LEU A 739 5.95 -15.48 -11.85
N LEU A 740 6.11 -14.17 -12.08
CA LEU A 740 5.15 -13.33 -12.82
C LEU A 740 4.97 -13.80 -14.27
N GLN A 741 6.05 -14.22 -14.94
CA GLN A 741 5.97 -14.76 -16.30
C GLN A 741 5.27 -16.13 -16.34
N PHE A 742 5.33 -16.91 -15.25
CA PHE A 742 4.61 -18.19 -15.15
C PHE A 742 3.13 -18.04 -14.75
N THR A 743 2.79 -17.15 -13.82
CA THR A 743 1.40 -16.97 -13.36
C THR A 743 0.58 -16.05 -14.25
N ASP A 744 1.14 -14.90 -14.61
CA ASP A 744 0.42 -13.77 -15.23
C ASP A 744 0.79 -13.60 -16.71
N LYS A 745 1.82 -14.33 -17.19
CA LYS A 745 2.45 -14.18 -18.52
C LYS A 745 2.95 -12.75 -18.79
N ARG A 746 3.40 -12.05 -17.74
CA ARG A 746 3.88 -10.66 -17.77
C ARG A 746 5.33 -10.56 -17.30
N PHE A 747 6.15 -9.83 -18.07
CA PHE A 747 7.50 -9.43 -17.70
C PHE A 747 7.53 -7.94 -17.35
N GLN A 748 8.37 -7.56 -16.37
CA GLN A 748 8.63 -6.17 -15.99
C GLN A 748 10.12 -5.90 -16.11
N THR A 749 10.48 -4.82 -16.82
CA THR A 749 11.87 -4.39 -17.08
C THR A 749 12.53 -3.74 -15.88
N VAL A 750 11.76 -3.01 -15.08
CA VAL A 750 12.12 -2.50 -13.76
C VAL A 750 11.34 -3.31 -12.74
N HIS A 751 12.02 -3.84 -11.73
CA HIS A 751 11.42 -4.63 -10.67
C HIS A 751 12.09 -4.27 -9.35
N ASP A 752 11.29 -3.89 -8.36
CA ASP A 752 11.79 -3.56 -7.02
C ASP A 752 12.45 -4.79 -6.36
N LEU A 753 13.31 -4.56 -5.38
CA LEU A 753 13.90 -5.66 -4.61
C LEU A 753 12.82 -6.41 -3.83
N THR A 754 12.84 -7.74 -3.89
CA THR A 754 11.86 -8.61 -3.24
C THR A 754 12.02 -8.58 -1.72
N ILE A 755 11.28 -7.70 -1.04
CA ILE A 755 11.26 -7.60 0.43
C ILE A 755 10.36 -8.71 0.98
N GLY A 756 10.93 -9.62 1.78
CA GLY A 756 10.22 -10.76 2.35
C GLY A 756 10.02 -11.90 1.35
N VAL A 757 8.77 -12.35 1.17
CA VAL A 757 8.41 -13.47 0.29
C VAL A 757 7.12 -13.15 -0.48
N GLU A 758 7.16 -13.30 -1.80
CA GLU A 758 6.00 -13.17 -2.68
C GLU A 758 5.35 -14.53 -2.98
N PHE A 759 4.06 -14.53 -3.35
CA PHE A 759 3.27 -15.73 -3.60
C PHE A 759 2.57 -15.68 -4.96
N GLY A 760 2.70 -16.77 -5.71
CA GLY A 760 1.87 -17.07 -6.87
C GLY A 760 1.24 -18.45 -6.76
N ALA A 761 0.13 -18.66 -7.44
CA ALA A 761 -0.50 -19.98 -7.55
C ALA A 761 -1.10 -20.17 -8.94
N ARG A 762 -0.88 -21.35 -9.53
CA ARG A 762 -1.35 -21.66 -10.88
C ARG A 762 -1.82 -23.10 -10.98
N MET A 763 -2.92 -23.30 -11.70
CA MET A 763 -3.39 -24.63 -12.12
C MET A 763 -2.63 -25.07 -13.37
N ILE A 764 -2.17 -26.31 -13.36
CA ILE A 764 -1.52 -27.01 -14.48
C ILE A 764 -2.19 -28.38 -14.66
N THR A 765 -1.95 -29.03 -15.80
CA THR A 765 -2.43 -30.40 -16.05
C THR A 765 -1.24 -31.28 -16.41
N ILE A 766 -1.10 -32.43 -15.74
CA ILE A 766 -0.06 -33.43 -16.01
C ILE A 766 -0.74 -34.78 -16.15
N GLU A 767 -0.55 -35.45 -17.30
CA GLU A 767 -1.16 -36.77 -17.58
C GLU A 767 -2.67 -36.80 -17.27
N ASN A 768 -3.39 -35.78 -17.75
CA ASN A 768 -4.82 -35.51 -17.50
C ASN A 768 -5.22 -35.29 -16.03
N LYS A 769 -4.29 -35.25 -15.07
CA LYS A 769 -4.54 -34.83 -13.68
C LYS A 769 -4.41 -33.32 -13.56
N PRO A 770 -5.44 -32.58 -13.12
CA PRO A 770 -5.29 -31.18 -12.71
C PRO A 770 -4.49 -31.11 -11.40
N ILE A 771 -3.44 -30.30 -11.38
CA ILE A 771 -2.53 -30.09 -10.24
C ILE A 771 -2.42 -28.59 -9.97
N LYS A 772 -2.41 -28.22 -8.69
CA LYS A 772 -2.30 -26.83 -8.24
C LYS A 772 -0.90 -26.55 -7.69
N LEU A 773 -0.12 -25.72 -8.38
CA LEU A 773 1.14 -25.22 -7.82
C LEU A 773 0.86 -24.04 -6.88
N GLN A 774 1.51 -24.05 -5.71
CA GLN A 774 1.63 -22.91 -4.78
C GLN A 774 3.10 -22.55 -4.68
N ILE A 775 3.49 -21.36 -5.13
CA ILE A 775 4.88 -20.98 -5.36
C ILE A 775 5.23 -19.78 -4.47
N TRP A 776 6.29 -19.92 -3.68
CA TRP A 776 6.82 -18.88 -2.80
C TRP A 776 8.17 -18.38 -3.36
N ASP A 777 8.24 -17.10 -3.73
CA ASP A 777 9.45 -16.46 -4.25
C ASP A 777 10.12 -15.62 -3.16
N THR A 778 11.41 -15.86 -2.89
CA THR A 778 12.07 -15.33 -1.68
C THR A 778 12.96 -14.12 -1.95
N ALA A 779 13.12 -13.26 -0.95
CA ALA A 779 14.25 -12.35 -0.87
C ALA A 779 15.57 -13.09 -1.19
N GLY A 780 16.41 -12.48 -2.04
CA GLY A 780 17.70 -13.04 -2.47
C GLY A 780 18.89 -12.44 -1.73
N GLN A 781 18.69 -11.92 -0.52
CA GLN A 781 19.71 -11.30 0.33
C GLN A 781 19.95 -12.14 1.57
N GLU A 782 21.22 -12.31 1.90
CA GLU A 782 21.73 -12.96 3.11
C GLU A 782 21.12 -12.42 4.41
N SER A 783 20.86 -11.11 4.49
CA SER A 783 20.26 -10.42 5.64
C SER A 783 18.86 -10.91 6.02
N PHE A 784 18.13 -11.57 5.11
CA PHE A 784 16.76 -12.06 5.35
C PHE A 784 16.66 -13.59 5.51
N ARG A 785 17.79 -14.32 5.59
CA ARG A 785 17.83 -15.78 5.69
C ARG A 785 16.97 -16.36 6.83
N SER A 786 16.91 -15.69 7.98
CA SER A 786 16.06 -16.08 9.13
C SER A 786 14.58 -16.23 8.75
N ILE A 787 14.05 -15.32 7.94
CA ILE A 787 12.66 -15.34 7.46
C ILE A 787 12.48 -16.45 6.41
N THR A 788 13.42 -16.57 5.47
CA THR A 788 13.39 -17.56 4.39
C THR A 788 13.31 -19.00 4.92
N ARG A 789 13.97 -19.31 6.05
CA ARG A 789 13.95 -20.63 6.72
C ARG A 789 12.55 -21.21 6.92
N SER A 790 11.57 -20.37 7.28
CA SER A 790 10.19 -20.81 7.49
C SER A 790 9.51 -21.35 6.22
N TYR A 791 9.94 -20.92 5.03
CA TYR A 791 9.29 -21.26 3.76
C TYR A 791 9.79 -22.57 3.16
N TYR A 792 11.02 -23.01 3.44
CA TYR A 792 11.54 -24.32 2.97
C TYR A 792 10.77 -25.52 3.56
N ARG A 793 10.28 -25.40 4.81
CA ARG A 793 9.60 -26.48 5.52
C ARG A 793 8.38 -26.96 4.73
N GLY A 794 8.37 -28.24 4.35
CA GLY A 794 7.31 -28.83 3.51
C GLY A 794 7.23 -28.23 2.10
N ALA A 795 8.35 -27.91 1.46
CA ALA A 795 8.40 -27.71 0.01
C ALA A 795 8.55 -29.06 -0.71
N ALA A 796 7.68 -29.35 -1.68
CA ALA A 796 7.75 -30.53 -2.54
C ALA A 796 8.73 -30.32 -3.72
N GLY A 797 8.84 -29.07 -4.19
CA GLY A 797 9.78 -28.67 -5.24
C GLY A 797 10.50 -27.36 -4.91
N ALA A 798 11.70 -27.19 -5.46
CA ALA A 798 12.45 -25.94 -5.41
C ALA A 798 13.02 -25.57 -6.79
N LEU A 799 12.92 -24.29 -7.14
CA LEU A 799 13.59 -23.69 -8.29
C LEU A 799 14.79 -22.89 -7.76
N LEU A 800 15.99 -23.39 -8.02
CA LEU A 800 17.27 -22.77 -7.64
C LEU A 800 17.78 -21.97 -8.85
N VAL A 801 17.81 -20.64 -8.74
CA VAL A 801 17.99 -19.74 -9.89
C VAL A 801 19.30 -18.97 -9.80
N TYR A 802 20.08 -19.00 -10.89
CA TYR A 802 21.23 -18.11 -11.10
C TYR A 802 21.07 -17.27 -12.38
N ASP A 803 21.95 -16.30 -12.56
CA ASP A 803 22.01 -15.40 -13.70
C ASP A 803 23.18 -15.82 -14.61
N ILE A 804 22.90 -16.25 -15.85
CA ILE A 804 23.98 -16.74 -16.74
C ILE A 804 25.02 -15.66 -17.08
N THR A 805 24.70 -14.38 -16.84
CA THR A 805 25.61 -13.23 -17.06
C THR A 805 26.43 -12.85 -15.83
N ARG A 806 26.14 -13.41 -14.64
CA ARG A 806 26.83 -13.07 -13.38
C ARG A 806 27.36 -14.32 -12.68
N ARG A 807 28.65 -14.59 -12.91
CA ARG A 807 29.43 -15.71 -12.33
C ARG A 807 29.27 -15.87 -10.82
N GLU A 808 29.25 -14.78 -10.07
CA GLU A 808 29.06 -14.79 -8.60
C GLU A 808 27.79 -15.54 -8.17
N THR A 809 26.67 -15.30 -8.87
CA THR A 809 25.38 -15.93 -8.57
C THR A 809 25.34 -17.43 -8.85
N PHE A 810 26.30 -17.92 -9.66
CA PHE A 810 26.53 -19.35 -9.85
C PHE A 810 27.42 -19.91 -8.74
N ASN A 811 28.46 -19.18 -8.32
CA ASN A 811 29.33 -19.59 -7.22
C ASN A 811 28.55 -19.75 -5.89
N HIS A 812 27.54 -18.91 -5.64
CA HIS A 812 26.71 -18.98 -4.43
C HIS A 812 25.70 -20.15 -4.40
N LEU A 813 25.48 -20.85 -5.52
CA LEU A 813 24.50 -21.95 -5.65
C LEU A 813 24.67 -23.05 -4.60
N GLY A 814 25.91 -23.38 -4.23
CA GLY A 814 26.20 -24.37 -3.19
C GLY A 814 25.53 -24.01 -1.86
N SER A 815 25.71 -22.77 -1.39
CA SER A 815 25.14 -22.30 -0.13
C SER A 815 23.61 -22.29 -0.12
N TRP A 816 22.98 -21.92 -1.24
CA TRP A 816 21.51 -21.97 -1.38
C TRP A 816 20.98 -23.40 -1.44
N LEU A 817 21.72 -24.32 -2.07
CA LEU A 817 21.35 -25.73 -2.14
C LEU A 817 21.50 -26.43 -0.78
N GLU A 818 22.54 -26.11 -0.01
CA GLU A 818 22.74 -26.59 1.35
C GLU A 818 21.64 -26.06 2.30
N GLU A 819 21.37 -24.75 2.30
CA GLU A 819 20.31 -24.16 3.11
C GLU A 819 18.92 -24.76 2.77
N ALA A 820 18.67 -25.03 1.48
CA ALA A 820 17.47 -25.72 1.04
C ALA A 820 17.39 -27.18 1.51
N ARG A 821 18.52 -27.92 1.51
CA ARG A 821 18.59 -29.31 1.98
C ARG A 821 18.49 -29.45 3.50
N LEU A 822 18.98 -28.47 4.25
CA LEU A 822 18.94 -28.43 5.72
C LEU A 822 17.54 -28.10 6.27
N HIS A 823 16.70 -27.37 5.52
CA HIS A 823 15.42 -26.85 6.02
C HIS A 823 14.17 -27.34 5.27
N ALA A 824 14.33 -28.00 4.11
CA ALA A 824 13.23 -28.66 3.39
C ALA A 824 13.17 -30.17 3.68
N ASN A 825 12.33 -30.88 2.93
CA ASN A 825 12.20 -32.33 3.01
C ASN A 825 13.29 -33.01 2.14
N ALA A 826 13.90 -34.10 2.63
CA ALA A 826 14.92 -34.86 1.90
C ALA A 826 14.45 -35.36 0.52
N ASN A 827 13.15 -35.61 0.33
CA ASN A 827 12.56 -36.04 -0.94
C ASN A 827 12.20 -34.89 -1.90
N MET A 828 12.48 -33.63 -1.54
CA MET A 828 12.21 -32.44 -2.38
C MET A 828 12.83 -32.59 -3.78
N THR A 829 12.15 -32.07 -4.80
CA THR A 829 12.65 -32.10 -6.19
C THR A 829 13.20 -30.73 -6.58
N VAL A 830 14.51 -30.66 -6.84
CA VAL A 830 15.19 -29.39 -7.13
C VAL A 830 15.53 -29.28 -8.62
N MET A 831 15.18 -28.14 -9.20
CA MET A 831 15.50 -27.72 -10.57
C MET A 831 16.45 -26.53 -10.51
N LEU A 832 17.60 -26.64 -11.16
CA LEU A 832 18.54 -25.55 -11.39
C LEU A 832 18.13 -24.78 -12.65
N ILE A 833 17.94 -23.47 -12.53
CA ILE A 833 17.59 -22.58 -13.65
C ILE A 833 18.71 -21.58 -13.91
N GLY A 834 19.33 -21.68 -15.10
CA GLY A 834 20.15 -20.60 -15.66
C GLY A 834 19.25 -19.56 -16.32
N ASN A 835 18.92 -18.47 -15.63
CA ASN A 835 18.01 -17.43 -16.13
C ASN A 835 18.74 -16.38 -16.97
N LYS A 836 17.98 -15.62 -17.76
CA LYS A 836 18.41 -14.60 -18.73
C LYS A 836 19.14 -15.18 -19.94
N CYS A 837 18.69 -16.33 -20.46
CA CYS A 837 19.26 -16.94 -21.67
C CYS A 837 19.16 -16.06 -22.93
N ASP A 838 18.30 -15.03 -22.94
CA ASP A 838 18.25 -13.99 -23.99
C ASP A 838 19.50 -13.09 -24.01
N LEU A 839 20.28 -13.08 -22.93
CA LEU A 839 21.55 -12.37 -22.81
C LEU A 839 22.77 -13.28 -23.02
N ALA A 840 22.64 -14.35 -23.82
CA ALA A 840 23.72 -15.29 -24.13
C ALA A 840 25.02 -14.64 -24.66
N HIS A 841 24.95 -13.43 -25.23
CA HIS A 841 26.11 -12.64 -25.66
C HIS A 841 26.93 -12.03 -24.50
N ARG A 842 26.41 -12.04 -23.26
CA ARG A 842 27.09 -11.64 -22.01
C ARG A 842 27.27 -12.82 -21.05
N ARG A 843 27.25 -14.05 -21.57
CA ARG A 843 27.33 -15.27 -20.77
C ARG A 843 28.68 -15.38 -20.03
N ALA A 844 28.61 -15.50 -18.71
CA ALA A 844 29.76 -15.73 -17.82
C ALA A 844 29.84 -17.19 -17.32
N VAL A 845 28.79 -17.99 -17.52
CA VAL A 845 28.65 -19.38 -17.07
C VAL A 845 28.19 -20.26 -18.24
N SER A 846 28.89 -21.36 -18.51
CA SER A 846 28.58 -22.24 -19.65
C SER A 846 27.33 -23.12 -19.38
N THR A 847 26.67 -23.57 -20.45
CA THR A 847 25.51 -24.48 -20.33
C THR A 847 25.96 -25.88 -19.93
N GLU A 848 27.14 -26.31 -20.37
CA GLU A 848 27.81 -27.55 -19.97
C GLU A 848 28.14 -27.57 -18.48
N GLU A 849 28.59 -26.42 -17.96
CA GLU A 849 28.99 -26.17 -16.58
C GLU A 849 27.79 -26.13 -15.62
N GLY A 850 26.72 -25.41 -15.99
CA GLY A 850 25.44 -25.48 -15.27
C GLY A 850 24.86 -26.89 -15.25
N GLY A 851 24.95 -27.60 -16.39
CA GLY A 851 24.61 -29.01 -16.47
C GLY A 851 25.52 -29.92 -15.64
N GLN A 852 26.79 -29.57 -15.44
CA GLN A 852 27.73 -30.34 -14.60
C GLN A 852 27.39 -30.21 -13.13
N PHE A 853 27.25 -28.98 -12.62
CA PHE A 853 26.83 -28.74 -11.23
C PHE A 853 25.51 -29.47 -10.92
N ALA A 854 24.55 -29.45 -11.85
CA ALA A 854 23.30 -30.18 -11.70
C ALA A 854 23.48 -31.71 -11.68
N ARG A 855 24.35 -32.29 -12.53
CA ARG A 855 24.66 -33.73 -12.51
C ARG A 855 25.31 -34.16 -11.20
N GLU A 856 26.31 -33.41 -10.73
CA GLU A 856 27.05 -33.68 -9.50
C GLU A 856 26.13 -33.65 -8.26
N HIS A 857 25.15 -32.75 -8.26
CA HIS A 857 24.22 -32.59 -7.14
C HIS A 857 22.88 -33.34 -7.31
N GLY A 858 22.66 -34.05 -8.42
CA GLY A 858 21.42 -34.79 -8.69
C GLY A 858 20.18 -33.92 -8.97
N LEU A 859 20.38 -32.72 -9.51
CA LEU A 859 19.33 -31.75 -9.82
C LEU A 859 18.80 -31.95 -11.25
N ILE A 860 17.60 -31.44 -11.54
CA ILE A 860 17.18 -31.18 -12.93
C ILE A 860 17.85 -29.87 -13.38
N PHE A 861 18.15 -29.68 -14.67
CA PHE A 861 18.72 -28.45 -15.20
C PHE A 861 17.95 -27.93 -16.41
N MET A 862 17.77 -26.62 -16.50
CA MET A 862 17.18 -25.92 -17.63
C MET A 862 17.73 -24.49 -17.71
N GLU A 863 17.94 -23.96 -18.91
CA GLU A 863 18.13 -22.51 -19.10
C GLU A 863 16.81 -21.87 -19.53
N ALA A 864 16.55 -20.64 -19.06
CA ALA A 864 15.29 -19.95 -19.29
C ALA A 864 15.48 -18.43 -19.43
N SER A 865 14.45 -17.75 -19.94
CA SER A 865 14.36 -16.29 -19.86
C SER A 865 12.96 -15.86 -19.45
N ALA A 866 12.88 -15.21 -18.29
CA ALA A 866 11.68 -14.52 -17.84
C ALA A 866 11.21 -13.43 -18.82
N LYS A 867 12.10 -12.88 -19.65
CA LYS A 867 11.81 -11.78 -20.59
C LYS A 867 11.19 -12.24 -21.90
N THR A 868 11.65 -13.36 -22.44
CA THR A 868 11.10 -13.94 -23.70
C THR A 868 10.09 -15.05 -23.46
N ALA A 869 9.80 -15.37 -22.18
CA ALA A 869 9.06 -16.55 -21.72
C ALA A 869 9.70 -17.91 -22.06
N GLN A 870 10.88 -17.92 -22.68
CA GLN A 870 11.57 -19.14 -23.11
C GLN A 870 11.81 -20.08 -21.92
N ASN A 871 11.36 -21.32 -22.06
CA ASN A 871 11.49 -22.45 -21.13
C ASN A 871 10.91 -22.23 -19.71
N VAL A 872 10.34 -21.05 -19.41
CA VAL A 872 9.75 -20.75 -18.09
C VAL A 872 8.63 -21.72 -17.74
N GLU A 873 7.69 -21.91 -18.66
CA GLU A 873 6.53 -22.81 -18.47
C GLU A 873 6.96 -24.27 -18.34
N GLU A 874 8.01 -24.69 -19.06
CA GLU A 874 8.57 -26.05 -19.01
C GLU A 874 9.32 -26.34 -17.70
N ALA A 875 10.03 -25.37 -17.13
CA ALA A 875 10.76 -25.54 -15.87
C ALA A 875 9.83 -25.89 -14.69
N PHE A 876 8.66 -25.25 -14.59
CA PHE A 876 7.65 -25.58 -13.59
C PHE A 876 6.99 -26.95 -13.86
N LEU A 877 6.62 -27.23 -15.12
CA LEU A 877 5.93 -28.46 -15.53
C LEU A 877 6.80 -29.72 -15.39
N SER A 878 8.06 -29.68 -15.82
CA SER A 878 9.01 -30.79 -15.73
C SER A 878 9.32 -31.16 -14.27
N THR A 879 9.53 -30.15 -13.41
CA THR A 879 9.66 -30.33 -11.97
C THR A 879 8.42 -31.01 -11.37
N ALA A 880 7.21 -30.58 -11.79
CA ALA A 880 5.96 -31.12 -11.27
C ALA A 880 5.69 -32.55 -11.74
N SER A 881 6.05 -32.87 -12.99
CA SER A 881 6.00 -34.22 -13.55
C SER A 881 6.94 -35.17 -12.79
N LYS A 882 8.14 -34.72 -12.44
CA LYS A 882 9.08 -35.49 -11.61
C LYS A 882 8.55 -35.74 -10.19
N ILE A 883 7.79 -34.80 -9.62
CA ILE A 883 7.10 -34.98 -8.32
C ILE A 883 5.95 -35.99 -8.44
N ASP A 884 5.04 -35.85 -9.42
CA ASP A 884 3.96 -36.83 -9.63
C ASP A 884 4.49 -38.24 -9.96
N LYS A 885 5.64 -38.35 -10.63
CA LYS A 885 6.34 -39.62 -10.79
C LYS A 885 6.86 -40.18 -9.45
N LYS A 886 7.52 -39.38 -8.60
CA LYS A 886 7.93 -39.83 -7.24
C LYS A 886 6.75 -40.32 -6.39
N ILE A 887 5.56 -39.74 -6.55
CA ILE A 887 4.32 -40.21 -5.91
C ILE A 887 3.91 -41.58 -6.48
N ARG A 888 3.82 -41.71 -7.81
CA ARG A 888 3.46 -42.98 -8.49
C ARG A 888 4.42 -44.12 -8.19
N ASP A 889 5.71 -43.83 -8.15
CA ASP A 889 6.78 -44.79 -7.85
C ASP A 889 6.85 -45.15 -6.35
N GLY A 890 5.99 -44.58 -5.49
CA GLY A 890 5.87 -44.91 -4.06
C GLY A 890 6.90 -44.25 -3.13
N PHE A 891 7.74 -43.35 -3.64
CA PHE A 891 8.79 -42.69 -2.84
C PHE A 891 8.30 -41.52 -1.98
N ILE A 892 7.03 -41.10 -2.11
CA ILE A 892 6.43 -40.04 -1.30
C ILE A 892 5.11 -40.55 -0.72
N ASP A 893 5.04 -40.63 0.61
CA ASP A 893 3.80 -40.92 1.33
C ASP A 893 2.86 -39.70 1.29
N ILE A 894 1.70 -39.88 0.66
CA ILE A 894 0.71 -38.83 0.44
C ILE A 894 -0.13 -38.55 1.71
N SER A 895 -0.06 -39.42 2.73
CA SER A 895 -0.75 -39.20 4.01
C SER A 895 -0.02 -38.21 4.92
N ASN A 896 1.27 -37.94 4.66
CA ASN A 896 2.13 -37.14 5.51
C ASN A 896 2.36 -35.74 4.91
N GLU A 897 1.70 -34.72 5.47
CA GLU A 897 1.77 -33.34 4.95
C GLU A 897 3.19 -32.72 4.97
N SER A 898 4.15 -33.30 5.70
CA SER A 898 5.53 -32.81 5.74
C SER A 898 6.29 -32.93 4.40
N TYR A 899 5.74 -33.66 3.41
CA TYR A 899 6.24 -33.68 2.03
C TYR A 899 5.79 -32.48 1.18
N GLY A 900 4.93 -31.58 1.68
CA GLY A 900 4.50 -30.40 0.93
C GLY A 900 3.46 -30.66 -0.17
N ILE A 901 2.77 -31.79 -0.07
CA ILE A 901 1.76 -32.27 -1.02
C ILE A 901 0.44 -32.42 -0.27
N LYS A 902 -0.66 -31.94 -0.84
CA LYS A 902 -2.01 -32.14 -0.32
C LYS A 902 -2.93 -32.72 -1.39
N ILE A 903 -3.73 -33.72 -1.02
CA ILE A 903 -4.77 -34.29 -1.87
C ILE A 903 -5.94 -33.30 -1.97
N GLY A 904 -6.43 -33.02 -3.18
CA GLY A 904 -7.64 -32.24 -3.38
C GLY A 904 -8.89 -33.11 -3.31
N GLN A 905 -10.01 -32.55 -2.82
CA GLN A 905 -11.30 -33.26 -2.80
C GLN A 905 -11.79 -33.49 -4.24
N VAL A 906 -11.71 -34.74 -4.68
CA VAL A 906 -12.35 -35.22 -5.91
C VAL A 906 -13.78 -35.65 -5.57
N ASN A 907 -14.77 -35.07 -6.25
CA ASN A 907 -16.17 -35.45 -6.09
C ASN A 907 -16.38 -36.90 -6.56
N GLN A 908 -16.49 -37.85 -5.62
CA GLN A 908 -16.93 -39.22 -5.90
C GLN A 908 -18.44 -39.26 -6.16
N ALA A 909 -18.83 -38.85 -7.39
CA ALA A 909 -20.23 -38.75 -7.80
C ALA A 909 -20.50 -39.42 -9.18
N SER A 910 -19.74 -40.48 -9.51
CA SER A 910 -19.85 -41.17 -10.81
C SER A 910 -19.25 -42.59 -10.82
N ALA A 911 -19.40 -43.37 -9.74
CA ALA A 911 -18.77 -44.71 -9.63
C ALA A 911 -19.59 -45.81 -8.92
N TYR A 912 -20.93 -45.70 -8.84
CA TYR A 912 -21.78 -46.81 -8.37
C TYR A 912 -23.02 -46.98 -9.26
N GLY A 913 -22.92 -47.93 -10.20
CA GLY A 913 -24.06 -48.43 -10.97
C GLY A 913 -24.34 -49.90 -10.65
N GLY A 914 -25.56 -50.18 -10.18
CA GLY A 914 -26.17 -51.52 -10.20
C GLY A 914 -25.64 -52.58 -9.22
N ARG A 915 -26.34 -52.76 -8.09
CA ARG A 915 -26.64 -54.08 -7.49
C ARG A 915 -27.77 -53.97 -6.47
N ASP A 916 -28.69 -54.93 -6.50
CA ASP A 916 -29.97 -54.85 -5.80
C ASP A 916 -29.99 -55.48 -4.40
N GLY A 917 -30.50 -54.70 -3.43
CA GLY A 917 -31.19 -55.15 -2.22
C GLY A 917 -30.39 -55.84 -1.10
N PRO A 918 -31.06 -56.19 0.03
CA PRO A 918 -32.37 -55.73 0.49
C PRO A 918 -32.27 -54.83 1.76
N ALA A 919 -33.39 -54.22 2.17
CA ALA A 919 -33.43 -53.33 3.33
C ALA A 919 -33.39 -54.07 4.68
N SER A 920 -32.69 -53.49 5.67
CA SER A 920 -32.80 -53.84 7.09
C SER A 920 -32.68 -52.59 7.98
N GLN A 921 -33.19 -52.68 9.21
CA GLN A 921 -33.63 -51.51 9.99
C GLN A 921 -32.61 -50.98 11.02
N GLN A 922 -32.84 -49.70 11.38
CA GLN A 922 -32.87 -49.18 12.76
C GLN A 922 -31.61 -48.53 13.37
N ARG A 923 -31.90 -47.48 14.18
CA ARG A 923 -31.07 -46.75 15.16
C ARG A 923 -30.01 -45.80 14.56
N GLY A 924 -29.89 -44.54 15.00
CA GLY A 924 -30.76 -43.78 15.91
C GLY A 924 -29.99 -42.67 16.64
N CYS A 925 -30.29 -41.40 16.35
CA CYS A 925 -29.56 -40.25 16.90
C CYS A 925 -30.39 -39.43 17.89
N CYS A 926 -29.96 -39.43 19.15
CA CYS A 926 -30.05 -38.36 20.15
C CYS A 926 -28.72 -38.44 20.94
N SER A 927 -28.15 -37.37 21.50
CA SER A 927 -28.74 -36.06 21.83
C SER A 927 -27.77 -34.92 21.47
#